data_AF-A0A0S4WP42-F1
#
_entry.id   AF-A0A0S4WP42-F1
#
_cell.length_a   1.000
_cell.length_b   1.000
_cell.length_c   1.000
_cell.angle_alpha   90.00
_cell.angle_beta   90.00
_cell.angle_gamma   90.00
#
_symmetry.space_group_name_H-M   'P 1'
#
loop_
_entity.id
_entity.type
_entity.pdbx_description
1 polymer ?
#
loop_
_entity_poly.entity_id
_entity_poly.type
_entity_poly.pdbx_seq_one_letter_code
_entity_poly.pdbx_strand_id
1 'polypeptide(L)'
;MERDDAGSADLPLSRTYRSSVLFGLVTGVGQWLFNWQRELDAPIGTAGNTSAPITAMREDGTSRVFRKSGSTWTTFGSRDTVAGLSDGAGTLTGWQYTVAETGAVETYGTNGKLLSVRERNGRTTTLIYSPSHQLMQVTAPTGRKLTFAYDLQGRIISITAPDGAITQYAYNANGMLTAVTWPGNVTRQYVYEDARFPTALTGVIDEAGVRYATYAYDDQGRAITSELTGGTDRYQFQYQTNGQTTVLTPDGGSSVYSFLKQNGVLLPTGVSAPCPLCGSTAQSANYDTSGNATSKVGYDGGTTTYAYDAQGRETQRVEAAGTPNARTITTEWHPTWRLPTKIASPGRIDGFTYDDKGQLKDYAWFPTSDVDGNQGTAAIRNGSITNSGWTYNDAGLVIAAVEMLDDTVTGSWAFTYDDQGNLLTLTNAAGKVGKALQYDGAGRLLEAINTDGQHIRYQYNARGNVVLYERDSQTVTYEYSPVGFLTTVKGPGASYLGYEYDAQHRLVATLQPQDAVSTTAASPFGTTSSNSAADAQSQDLWTELWTWLKAWLGSWISDAHAQQVVLIRTPIPAPAPGQSQASLNNRGDPADALEQDAGRRRDPRAALLASIIASAHNLLEIIRNVVSTDAETATCGRDKECEQRLDDDRFECEHTARPKFGVVGEAICKASATQRYGECLRFGPQGVRTPLHGVQTPL
;
A
#
# COMPACT_ATOMS: atom_id res chain seq x y z
N MET A 1 4.62 12.97 -6.47
CA MET A 1 5.57 11.95 -5.98
C MET A 1 5.51 10.77 -6.92
N GLU A 2 6.65 10.32 -7.41
CA GLU A 2 6.82 9.16 -8.28
C GLU A 2 7.83 8.22 -7.63
N ARG A 3 7.60 6.92 -7.72
CA ARG A 3 8.60 5.90 -7.35
C ARG A 3 9.53 5.70 -8.54
N ASP A 4 10.80 5.50 -8.25
CA ASP A 4 11.77 5.12 -9.27
C ASP A 4 12.01 3.61 -9.20
N ASP A 5 12.01 2.98 -10.38
CA ASP A 5 12.30 1.55 -10.54
C ASP A 5 13.78 1.21 -10.26
N ALA A 6 14.63 2.21 -9.96
CA ALA A 6 16.03 2.04 -9.58
C ALA A 6 16.24 1.64 -8.09
N GLY A 7 15.18 1.63 -7.28
CA GLY A 7 15.24 1.24 -5.86
C GLY A 7 15.05 -0.27 -5.64
N SER A 8 15.31 -0.72 -4.42
CA SER A 8 14.85 -2.03 -3.93
C SER A 8 13.78 -1.86 -2.84
N ALA A 9 13.22 -2.94 -2.32
CA ALA A 9 12.32 -2.88 -1.17
C ALA A 9 13.02 -2.27 0.08
N ASP A 10 14.31 -2.57 0.26
CA ASP A 10 15.13 -2.10 1.39
C ASP A 10 15.73 -0.70 1.13
N LEU A 11 15.91 -0.32 -0.15
CA LEU A 11 16.33 1.02 -0.58
C LEU A 11 15.33 1.62 -1.57
N PRO A 12 14.14 2.03 -1.09
CA PRO A 12 13.17 2.66 -1.97
C PRO A 12 13.74 3.98 -2.49
N LEU A 13 13.58 4.21 -3.79
CA LEU A 13 13.91 5.46 -4.44
C LEU A 13 12.61 6.11 -4.91
N SER A 14 12.42 7.37 -4.56
CA SER A 14 11.28 8.15 -5.01
C SER A 14 11.66 9.60 -5.18
N ARG A 15 10.90 10.27 -6.06
CA ARG A 15 11.07 11.67 -6.39
C ARG A 15 9.77 12.43 -6.20
N THR A 16 9.88 13.64 -5.67
CA THR A 16 8.72 14.52 -5.53
C THR A 16 8.99 15.84 -6.19
N TYR A 17 8.14 16.20 -7.15
CA TYR A 17 8.05 17.56 -7.64
C TYR A 17 7.28 18.41 -6.63
N ARG A 18 7.86 19.57 -6.30
CA ARG A 18 7.22 20.64 -5.56
C ARG A 18 7.26 21.89 -6.42
N SER A 19 6.10 22.49 -6.69
CA SER A 19 6.02 23.75 -7.45
C SER A 19 6.60 24.95 -6.71
N SER A 20 6.71 24.83 -5.38
CA SER A 20 7.39 25.78 -4.51
C SER A 20 8.00 25.02 -3.35
N VAL A 21 9.27 25.30 -3.05
CA VAL A 21 9.98 24.74 -1.91
C VAL A 21 10.28 25.85 -0.91
N LEU A 22 9.96 25.55 0.35
CA LEU A 22 10.17 26.42 1.50
C LEU A 22 11.37 25.90 2.30
N PHE A 23 12.52 25.79 1.63
CA PHE A 23 13.76 25.29 2.23
C PHE A 23 14.97 26.01 1.64
N GLY A 24 15.94 26.36 2.50
CA GLY A 24 17.14 27.12 2.11
C GLY A 24 16.88 28.61 1.84
N LEU A 25 17.91 29.30 1.32
CA LEU A 25 17.88 30.75 1.07
C LEU A 25 17.15 31.14 -0.22
N VAL A 26 16.93 30.20 -1.14
CA VAL A 26 16.21 30.40 -2.40
C VAL A 26 14.86 29.69 -2.28
N THR A 27 13.86 30.43 -1.79
CA THR A 27 12.48 29.94 -1.67
C THR A 27 11.69 30.21 -2.94
N GLY A 28 10.72 29.35 -3.27
CA GLY A 28 9.73 29.64 -4.31
C GLY A 28 10.03 29.13 -5.74
N VAL A 29 11.08 28.33 -5.93
CA VAL A 29 11.38 27.72 -7.24
C VAL A 29 10.92 26.26 -7.27
N GLY A 30 10.24 25.88 -8.35
CA GLY A 30 9.81 24.51 -8.57
C GLY A 30 10.99 23.56 -8.72
N GLN A 31 10.95 22.38 -8.12
CA GLN A 31 12.09 21.46 -8.09
C GLN A 31 11.69 20.01 -7.81
N TRP A 32 12.51 19.09 -8.31
CA TRP A 32 12.42 17.66 -8.01
C TRP A 32 13.37 17.30 -6.88
N LEU A 33 12.84 16.59 -5.89
CA LEU A 33 13.57 16.17 -4.70
C LEU A 33 13.57 14.65 -4.59
N PHE A 34 14.72 14.06 -4.31
CA PHE A 34 14.82 12.62 -4.01
C PHE A 34 14.65 12.37 -2.51
N ASN A 35 14.02 11.26 -2.13
CA ASN A 35 13.76 10.90 -0.74
C ASN A 35 15.02 10.75 0.14
N TRP A 36 16.18 10.48 -0.47
CA TRP A 36 17.47 10.40 0.22
C TRP A 36 18.22 11.73 0.34
N GLN A 37 17.71 12.81 -0.26
CA GLN A 37 18.30 14.15 -0.17
C GLN A 37 17.76 14.97 1.02
N ARG A 38 17.20 14.31 2.05
CA ARG A 38 16.76 14.97 3.29
C ARG A 38 17.88 15.81 3.91
N GLU A 39 17.51 16.97 4.44
CA GLU A 39 18.47 17.97 4.91
C GLU A 39 17.86 18.87 6.00
N LEU A 40 18.70 19.36 6.91
CA LEU A 40 18.40 20.46 7.82
C LEU A 40 19.02 21.75 7.28
N ASP A 41 18.34 22.88 7.39
CA ASP A 41 18.89 24.15 6.92
C ASP A 41 20.20 24.51 7.64
N ALA A 42 21.15 25.03 6.85
CA ALA A 42 22.53 25.27 7.28
C ALA A 42 22.80 26.47 8.23
N PRO A 43 21.89 27.40 8.61
CA PRO A 43 22.21 28.40 9.65
C PRO A 43 22.17 27.80 11.07
N ILE A 44 22.71 26.59 11.20
CA ILE A 44 23.20 26.02 12.44
C ILE A 44 24.47 26.81 12.78
N GLY A 45 24.31 27.89 13.54
CA GLY A 45 25.44 28.61 14.10
C GLY A 45 26.35 27.65 14.86
N THR A 46 27.67 27.86 14.77
CA THR A 46 28.72 27.13 15.49
C THR A 46 28.66 27.26 17.03
N ALA A 47 27.56 27.79 17.56
CA ALA A 47 27.25 27.84 18.98
C ALA A 47 25.77 27.46 19.11
N GLY A 48 25.46 26.40 19.87
CA GLY A 48 24.13 25.79 20.05
C GLY A 48 23.04 26.67 20.70
N ASN A 49 23.01 27.95 20.36
CA ASN A 49 22.04 28.92 20.84
C ASN A 49 21.63 29.90 19.73
N THR A 50 21.03 29.40 18.66
CA THR A 50 20.20 30.22 17.78
C THR A 50 18.76 30.16 18.28
N SER A 51 18.13 31.32 18.45
CA SER A 51 16.67 31.46 18.58
C SER A 51 15.96 31.32 17.22
N ALA A 52 16.73 31.18 16.14
CA ALA A 52 16.23 30.95 14.79
C ALA A 52 15.60 29.56 14.67
N PRO A 53 14.49 29.41 13.93
CA PRO A 53 13.91 28.10 13.67
C PRO A 53 14.86 27.21 12.85
N ILE A 54 14.77 25.90 13.05
CA ILE A 54 15.43 24.88 12.20
C ILE A 54 14.40 24.36 11.22
N THR A 55 14.73 24.34 9.93
CA THR A 55 13.86 23.75 8.90
C THR A 55 14.42 22.41 8.48
N ALA A 56 13.57 21.38 8.43
CA ALA A 56 13.92 20.06 7.94
C ALA A 56 13.20 19.78 6.62
N MET A 57 13.95 19.52 5.55
CA MET A 57 13.43 18.97 4.30
C MET A 57 13.25 17.47 4.46
N ARG A 58 12.03 17.00 4.15
CA ARG A 58 11.59 15.62 4.35
C ARG A 58 11.63 14.82 3.06
N GLU A 59 11.52 13.50 3.21
CA GLU A 59 11.55 12.50 2.15
C GLU A 59 10.47 12.70 1.07
N ASP A 60 9.35 13.32 1.42
CA ASP A 60 8.26 13.66 0.51
C ASP A 60 8.40 15.08 -0.09
N GLY A 61 9.53 15.75 0.16
CA GLY A 61 9.78 17.13 -0.24
C GLY A 61 9.00 18.17 0.55
N THR A 62 8.31 17.81 1.64
CA THR A 62 7.79 18.82 2.58
C THR A 62 8.92 19.42 3.41
N SER A 63 8.69 20.63 3.90
CA SER A 63 9.54 21.28 4.90
C SER A 63 8.83 21.29 6.25
N ARG A 64 9.56 21.01 7.33
CA ARG A 64 9.05 21.11 8.70
C ARG A 64 9.87 22.11 9.50
N VAL A 65 9.20 23.06 10.16
CA VAL A 65 9.85 24.16 10.86
C VAL A 65 9.78 23.92 12.36
N PHE A 66 10.95 23.73 12.97
CA PHE A 66 11.13 23.52 14.39
C PHE A 66 11.45 24.83 15.08
N ARG A 67 10.79 25.09 16.21
CA ARG A 67 11.05 26.24 17.06
C ARG A 67 11.48 25.77 18.44
N LYS A 68 12.41 26.51 19.04
CA LYS A 68 12.92 26.22 20.38
C LYS A 68 11.87 26.62 21.43
N SER A 69 11.51 25.68 22.30
CA SER A 69 10.63 25.87 23.45
C SER A 69 11.36 25.36 24.70
N GLY A 70 11.99 26.26 25.45
CA GLY A 70 12.92 25.87 26.51
C GLY A 70 14.19 25.23 25.94
N SER A 71 14.47 23.98 26.31
CA SER A 71 15.60 23.20 25.80
C SER A 71 15.25 22.28 24.61
N THR A 72 13.97 22.15 24.26
CA THR A 72 13.51 21.23 23.21
C THR A 72 13.13 21.99 21.93
N TRP A 73 13.34 21.37 20.78
CA TRP A 73 12.84 21.87 19.50
C TRP A 73 11.60 21.10 19.10
N THR A 74 10.50 21.80 18.87
CA THR A 74 9.21 21.22 18.52
C THR A 74 8.70 21.81 17.21
N THR A 75 7.91 21.03 16.48
CA THR A 75 7.22 21.45 15.26
C THR A 75 5.71 21.38 15.47
N PHE A 76 4.96 22.14 14.67
CA PHE A 76 3.50 22.04 14.64
C PHE A 76 3.04 21.01 13.61
N GLY A 77 1.87 20.40 13.84
CA GLY A 77 1.29 19.40 12.94
C GLY A 77 1.97 18.01 12.99
N SER A 78 3.09 17.89 13.69
CA SER A 78 3.68 16.62 14.12
C SER A 78 4.27 16.78 15.52
N ARG A 79 4.71 15.68 16.13
CA ARG A 79 5.43 15.73 17.43
C ARG A 79 6.88 15.31 17.30
N ASP A 80 7.42 15.43 16.11
CA ASP A 80 8.83 15.14 15.88
C ASP A 80 9.68 16.14 16.66
N THR A 81 10.91 15.74 16.94
CA THR A 81 11.85 16.56 17.68
C THR A 81 13.17 16.66 16.94
N VAL A 82 13.87 17.75 17.17
CA VAL A 82 15.26 17.96 16.75
C VAL A 82 16.11 18.29 17.97
N ALA A 83 17.32 17.75 18.04
CA ALA A 83 18.27 18.03 19.11
C ALA A 83 19.70 18.11 18.55
N GLY A 84 20.51 19.00 19.11
CA GLY A 84 21.94 19.04 18.81
C GLY A 84 22.66 17.87 19.48
N LEU A 85 23.60 17.26 18.77
CA LEU A 85 24.52 16.26 19.29
C LEU A 85 25.84 16.95 19.59
N SER A 86 26.38 16.76 20.79
CA SER A 86 27.66 17.35 21.21
C SER A 86 28.65 16.28 21.69
N ASP A 87 29.94 16.55 21.56
CA ASP A 87 31.00 15.74 22.17
C ASP A 87 31.10 15.98 23.70
N GLY A 88 32.03 15.27 24.36
CA GLY A 88 32.27 15.40 25.81
C GLY A 88 32.79 16.77 26.24
N ALA A 89 33.23 17.63 25.31
CA ALA A 89 33.62 19.02 25.55
C ALA A 89 32.46 20.01 25.30
N GLY A 90 31.29 19.52 24.88
CA GLY A 90 30.11 20.33 24.58
C GLY A 90 30.09 20.88 23.14
N THR A 91 31.07 20.55 22.30
CA THR A 91 31.13 21.00 20.91
C THR A 91 30.07 20.28 20.08
N LEU A 92 29.28 21.03 19.30
CA LEU A 92 28.27 20.44 18.41
C LEU A 92 28.94 19.58 17.32
N THR A 93 28.60 18.30 17.28
CA THR A 93 29.08 17.31 16.31
C THR A 93 28.04 16.92 15.27
N GLY A 94 26.76 17.27 15.49
CA GLY A 94 25.69 17.02 14.54
C GLY A 94 24.32 17.29 15.11
N TRP A 95 23.29 16.72 14.48
CA TRP A 95 21.91 16.80 14.92
C TRP A 95 21.24 15.46 14.90
N GLN A 96 20.23 15.32 15.75
CA GLN A 96 19.33 14.19 15.78
C GLN A 96 17.92 14.67 15.50
N TYR A 97 17.25 14.05 14.54
CA TYR A 97 15.82 14.20 14.30
C TYR A 97 15.13 12.91 14.75
N THR A 98 14.05 13.02 15.52
CA THR A 98 13.25 11.87 15.96
C THR A 98 11.87 11.95 15.36
N VAL A 99 11.52 10.98 14.52
CA VAL A 99 10.17 10.81 13.99
C VAL A 99 9.30 10.22 15.09
N ALA A 100 8.38 11.00 15.65
CA ALA A 100 7.59 10.57 16.80
C ALA A 100 6.68 9.38 16.48
N GLU A 101 6.15 9.34 15.25
CA GLU A 101 5.22 8.31 14.78
C GLU A 101 5.88 6.92 14.71
N THR A 102 7.01 6.82 14.03
CA THR A 102 7.72 5.55 13.81
C THR A 102 8.78 5.27 14.88
N GLY A 103 9.18 6.27 15.66
CA GLY A 103 10.36 6.20 16.53
C GLY A 103 11.68 6.12 15.77
N ALA A 104 11.68 6.33 14.45
CA ALA A 104 12.91 6.39 13.67
C ALA A 104 13.74 7.60 14.08
N VAL A 105 15.05 7.39 14.15
CA VAL A 105 16.03 8.42 14.50
C VAL A 105 16.92 8.66 13.31
N GLU A 106 16.99 9.91 12.88
CA GLU A 106 17.89 10.34 11.83
C GLU A 106 19.03 11.16 12.44
N THR A 107 20.25 10.93 11.96
CA THR A 107 21.40 11.76 12.35
C THR A 107 21.86 12.59 11.17
N TYR A 108 22.23 13.83 11.47
CA TYR A 108 22.70 14.80 10.49
C TYR A 108 24.05 15.35 10.91
N GLY A 109 24.89 15.68 9.93
CA GLY A 109 26.14 16.38 10.17
C GLY A 109 25.91 17.82 10.66
N THR A 110 26.97 18.49 11.08
CA THR A 110 26.91 19.93 11.43
C THR A 110 26.52 20.82 10.25
N ASN A 111 26.74 20.35 9.02
CA ASN A 111 26.32 20.99 7.78
C ASN A 111 24.86 20.69 7.38
N GLY A 112 24.11 19.97 8.23
CA GLY A 112 22.70 19.65 7.98
C GLY A 112 22.45 18.47 7.02
N LYS A 113 23.48 17.79 6.51
CA LYS A 113 23.31 16.62 5.62
C LYS A 113 22.95 15.36 6.39
N LEU A 114 21.99 14.58 5.89
CA LEU A 114 21.55 13.32 6.50
C LEU A 114 22.66 12.27 6.43
N LEU A 115 23.12 11.76 7.57
CA LEU A 115 24.17 10.75 7.69
C LEU A 115 23.62 9.34 7.92
N SER A 116 22.55 9.21 8.70
CA SER A 116 21.93 7.91 8.96
C SER A 116 20.44 8.00 9.25
N VAL A 117 19.73 6.90 8.99
CA VAL A 117 18.34 6.66 9.39
C VAL A 117 18.32 5.34 10.12
N ARG A 118 18.10 5.39 11.43
CA ARG A 118 17.96 4.22 12.30
C ARG A 118 16.48 4.01 12.62
N GLU A 119 15.95 2.89 12.19
CA GLU A 119 14.62 2.43 12.59
C GLU A 119 14.60 2.09 14.09
N ARG A 120 13.39 1.99 14.68
CA ARG A 120 13.25 1.68 16.11
C ARG A 120 13.88 0.33 16.47
N ASN A 121 13.78 -0.65 15.56
CA ASN A 121 14.38 -1.98 15.68
C ASN A 121 15.94 -1.97 15.63
N GLY A 122 16.57 -0.81 15.44
CA GLY A 122 18.02 -0.64 15.36
C GLY A 122 18.61 -0.80 13.96
N ARG A 123 17.83 -1.28 12.98
CA ARG A 123 18.26 -1.36 11.58
C ARG A 123 18.62 0.03 11.08
N THR A 124 19.83 0.18 10.56
CA THR A 124 20.39 1.50 10.22
C THR A 124 20.77 1.56 8.75
N THR A 125 20.19 2.52 8.04
CA THR A 125 20.63 2.95 6.71
C THR A 125 21.64 4.09 6.86
N THR A 126 22.73 4.06 6.11
CA THR A 126 23.82 5.05 6.19
C THR A 126 24.06 5.73 4.86
N LEU A 127 24.53 6.98 4.91
CA LEU A 127 24.78 7.82 3.75
C LEU A 127 26.21 8.34 3.76
N ILE A 128 26.87 8.31 2.60
CA ILE A 128 28.25 8.78 2.41
C ILE A 128 28.25 9.92 1.40
N TYR A 129 29.00 10.98 1.69
CA TYR A 129 29.10 12.16 0.86
C TYR A 129 30.53 12.38 0.36
N SER A 130 30.67 13.04 -0.78
CA SER A 130 31.93 13.53 -1.31
C SER A 130 32.48 14.70 -0.47
N PRO A 131 33.76 15.08 -0.63
CA PRO A 131 34.31 16.33 -0.07
C PRO A 131 33.55 17.59 -0.51
N SER A 132 32.86 17.55 -1.65
CA SER A 132 31.97 18.61 -2.16
C SER A 132 30.52 18.52 -1.61
N HIS A 133 30.27 17.67 -0.60
CA HIS A 133 28.97 17.46 0.04
C HIS A 133 27.86 16.91 -0.88
N GLN A 134 28.24 16.17 -1.93
CA GLN A 134 27.30 15.45 -2.80
C GLN A 134 27.09 14.03 -2.29
N LEU A 135 25.85 13.54 -2.24
CA LEU A 135 25.53 12.20 -1.76
C LEU A 135 26.10 11.15 -2.73
N MET A 136 27.10 10.38 -2.32
CA MET A 136 27.74 9.38 -3.18
C MET A 136 27.07 8.01 -3.09
N GLN A 137 26.62 7.65 -1.89
CA GLN A 137 26.14 6.30 -1.61
C GLN A 137 25.12 6.28 -0.47
N VAL A 138 24.10 5.44 -0.61
CA VAL A 138 23.18 5.04 0.45
C VAL A 138 23.33 3.53 0.65
N THR A 139 23.61 3.09 1.87
CA THR A 139 23.79 1.67 2.21
C THR A 139 22.72 1.22 3.19
N ALA A 140 21.96 0.21 2.80
CA ALA A 140 20.90 -0.40 3.60
C ALA A 140 21.48 -1.26 4.74
N PRO A 141 20.66 -1.63 5.75
CA PRO A 141 21.07 -2.58 6.79
C PRO A 141 21.52 -3.93 6.22
N THR A 142 20.98 -4.32 5.06
CA THR A 142 21.35 -5.57 4.35
C THR A 142 22.67 -5.48 3.58
N GLY A 143 23.33 -4.31 3.57
CA GLY A 143 24.56 -4.07 2.81
C GLY A 143 24.35 -3.70 1.34
N ARG A 144 23.11 -3.77 0.83
CA ARG A 144 22.74 -3.26 -0.50
C ARG A 144 22.98 -1.77 -0.61
N LYS A 145 23.29 -1.30 -1.83
CA LYS A 145 23.78 0.06 -2.06
C LYS A 145 23.12 0.72 -3.27
N LEU A 146 22.76 1.99 -3.10
CA LEU A 146 22.55 2.92 -4.19
C LEU A 146 23.81 3.77 -4.37
N THR A 147 24.21 4.05 -5.60
CA THR A 147 25.28 5.01 -5.91
C THR A 147 24.81 6.07 -6.88
N PHE A 148 25.38 7.28 -6.76
CA PHE A 148 24.89 8.48 -7.43
C PHE A 148 26.03 9.14 -8.22
N ALA A 149 25.73 9.59 -9.43
CA ALA A 149 26.62 10.41 -10.24
C ALA A 149 26.01 11.79 -10.50
N TYR A 150 26.87 12.80 -10.64
CA TYR A 150 26.48 14.20 -10.72
C TYR A 150 27.06 14.88 -11.96
N ASP A 151 26.36 15.89 -12.47
CA ASP A 151 26.95 16.84 -13.40
C ASP A 151 27.78 17.93 -12.70
N LEU A 152 28.37 18.82 -13.50
CA LEU A 152 29.16 19.96 -13.01
C LEU A 152 28.33 20.99 -12.24
N GLN A 153 27.01 20.96 -12.32
CA GLN A 153 26.10 21.81 -11.55
C GLN A 153 25.64 21.14 -10.25
N GLY A 154 26.10 19.92 -9.97
CA GLY A 154 25.75 19.16 -8.78
C GLY A 154 24.35 18.55 -8.80
N ARG A 155 23.77 18.36 -9.99
CA ARG A 155 22.50 17.64 -10.18
C ARG A 155 22.76 16.15 -10.42
N ILE A 156 21.89 15.29 -9.90
CA ILE A 156 22.02 13.83 -10.07
C ILE A 156 21.73 13.48 -11.53
N ILE A 157 22.71 12.99 -12.28
CA ILE A 157 22.52 12.55 -13.68
C ILE A 157 22.33 11.05 -13.81
N SER A 158 22.71 10.27 -12.79
CA SER A 158 22.57 8.82 -12.80
C SER A 158 22.48 8.27 -11.38
N ILE A 159 21.64 7.25 -11.22
CA ILE A 159 21.58 6.42 -10.01
C ILE A 159 21.76 4.95 -10.43
N THR A 160 22.65 4.24 -9.74
CA THR A 160 22.89 2.81 -9.94
C THR A 160 22.31 2.04 -8.77
N ALA A 161 21.43 1.10 -9.08
CA ALA A 161 20.75 0.19 -8.17
C ALA A 161 21.68 -0.94 -7.67
N PRO A 162 21.29 -1.69 -6.61
CA PRO A 162 22.09 -2.81 -6.10
C PRO A 162 22.33 -3.95 -7.11
N ASP A 163 21.43 -4.16 -8.06
CA ASP A 163 21.57 -5.13 -9.17
C ASP A 163 22.37 -4.57 -10.36
N GLY A 164 22.89 -3.35 -10.26
CA GLY A 164 23.63 -2.68 -11.33
C GLY A 164 22.75 -1.96 -12.35
N ALA A 165 21.43 -2.00 -12.21
CA ALA A 165 20.52 -1.25 -13.06
C ALA A 165 20.78 0.27 -12.94
N ILE A 166 20.88 0.96 -14.08
CA ILE A 166 21.18 2.39 -14.12
C ILE A 166 19.94 3.16 -14.58
N THR A 167 19.53 4.15 -13.78
CA THR A 167 18.52 5.14 -14.18
C THR A 167 19.20 6.49 -14.41
N GLN A 168 18.93 7.10 -15.56
CA GLN A 168 19.53 8.36 -16.00
C GLN A 168 18.55 9.52 -15.91
N TYR A 169 19.06 10.71 -15.63
CA TYR A 169 18.29 11.92 -15.43
C TYR A 169 18.85 13.04 -16.30
N ALA A 170 17.98 13.68 -17.09
CA ALA A 170 18.36 14.77 -17.99
C ALA A 170 17.69 16.08 -17.57
N TYR A 171 18.39 17.20 -17.74
CA TYR A 171 17.93 18.51 -17.27
C TYR A 171 18.00 19.58 -18.36
N ASN A 172 17.10 20.56 -18.29
CA ASN A 172 17.19 21.76 -19.12
C ASN A 172 18.16 22.80 -18.55
N ALA A 173 18.32 23.92 -19.28
CA ALA A 173 19.17 25.05 -18.89
C ALA A 173 18.72 25.74 -17.59
N ASN A 174 17.45 25.64 -17.22
CA ASN A 174 16.90 26.20 -15.98
C ASN A 174 17.09 25.28 -14.76
N GLY A 175 17.79 24.15 -14.90
CA GLY A 175 17.96 23.22 -13.79
C GLY A 175 16.84 22.19 -13.63
N MET A 176 15.81 22.21 -14.48
CA MET A 176 14.64 21.36 -14.33
C MET A 176 14.83 19.99 -14.96
N LEU A 177 14.40 18.94 -14.26
CA LEU A 177 14.42 17.57 -14.74
C LEU A 177 13.46 17.44 -15.93
N THR A 178 13.98 17.09 -17.10
CA THR A 178 13.23 16.96 -18.35
C THR A 178 12.98 15.52 -18.76
N ALA A 179 13.85 14.58 -18.37
CA ALA A 179 13.67 13.19 -18.70
C ALA A 179 14.27 12.25 -17.65
N VAL A 180 13.67 11.07 -17.57
CA VAL A 180 14.09 9.93 -16.76
C VAL A 180 14.19 8.76 -17.71
N THR A 181 15.35 8.13 -17.78
CA THR A 181 15.52 6.93 -18.61
C THR A 181 15.87 5.78 -17.70
N TRP A 182 14.94 4.83 -17.59
CA TRP A 182 15.13 3.58 -16.87
C TRP A 182 15.89 2.56 -17.72
N PRO A 183 16.39 1.48 -17.11
CA PRO A 183 16.98 0.36 -17.85
C PRO A 183 16.05 -0.13 -18.98
N GLY A 184 16.64 -0.49 -20.13
CA GLY A 184 15.88 -0.85 -21.33
C GLY A 184 15.47 0.35 -22.20
N ASN A 185 16.01 1.55 -21.95
CA ASN A 185 15.73 2.79 -22.70
C ASN A 185 14.26 3.23 -22.68
N VAL A 186 13.56 2.89 -21.60
CA VAL A 186 12.20 3.35 -21.33
C VAL A 186 12.31 4.74 -20.71
N THR A 187 11.60 5.73 -21.26
CA THR A 187 11.79 7.13 -20.89
C THR A 187 10.48 7.82 -20.54
N ARG A 188 10.45 8.53 -19.41
CA ARG A 188 9.41 9.51 -19.06
C ARG A 188 9.96 10.92 -19.20
N GLN A 189 9.13 11.86 -19.65
CA GLN A 189 9.53 13.26 -19.81
C GLN A 189 8.64 14.20 -19.01
N TYR A 190 9.21 15.36 -18.66
CA TYR A 190 8.53 16.42 -17.93
C TYR A 190 8.68 17.74 -18.67
N VAL A 191 7.58 18.47 -18.74
CA VAL A 191 7.47 19.67 -19.58
C VAL A 191 7.23 20.91 -18.73
N TYR A 192 7.85 22.02 -19.13
CA TYR A 192 7.82 23.32 -18.44
C TYR A 192 7.60 24.43 -19.48
N GLU A 193 6.33 24.66 -19.86
CA GLU A 193 5.97 25.54 -20.97
C GLU A 193 5.48 26.92 -20.55
N ASP A 194 5.19 27.12 -19.27
CA ASP A 194 4.70 28.42 -18.78
C ASP A 194 5.86 29.40 -18.61
N ALA A 195 5.98 30.35 -19.55
CA ALA A 195 7.02 31.36 -19.52
C ALA A 195 6.97 32.28 -18.29
N ARG A 196 5.80 32.41 -17.64
CA ARG A 196 5.66 33.17 -16.37
C ARG A 196 6.34 32.44 -15.21
N PHE A 197 6.33 31.10 -15.27
CA PHE A 197 6.89 30.22 -14.24
C PHE A 197 7.74 29.11 -14.89
N PRO A 198 8.98 29.42 -15.32
CA PRO A 198 9.83 28.47 -16.08
C PRO A 198 10.21 27.18 -15.34
N THR A 199 9.87 27.07 -14.07
CA THR A 199 10.08 25.89 -13.21
C THR A 199 8.78 25.17 -12.83
N ALA A 200 7.63 25.66 -13.30
CA ALA A 200 6.31 25.07 -13.09
C ALA A 200 6.09 23.89 -14.05
N LEU A 201 5.85 22.70 -13.50
CA LEU A 201 5.58 21.49 -14.29
C LEU A 201 4.25 21.64 -15.02
N THR A 202 4.27 21.77 -16.34
CA THR A 202 3.04 21.91 -17.15
C THR A 202 2.55 20.59 -17.72
N GLY A 203 3.37 19.55 -17.74
CA GLY A 203 2.92 18.23 -18.14
C GLY A 203 3.92 17.10 -17.93
N VAL A 204 3.41 15.88 -18.02
CA VAL A 204 4.17 14.62 -17.98
C VAL A 204 3.88 13.86 -19.26
N ILE A 205 4.93 13.47 -19.97
CA ILE A 205 4.86 12.57 -21.12
C ILE A 205 5.32 11.20 -20.64
N ASP A 206 4.43 10.22 -20.76
CA ASP A 206 4.68 8.86 -20.31
C ASP A 206 5.62 8.10 -21.25
N GLU A 207 5.87 6.85 -20.90
CA GLU A 207 6.79 5.96 -21.60
C GLU A 207 6.31 5.55 -23.00
N ALA A 208 5.03 5.78 -23.31
CA ALA A 208 4.48 5.59 -24.65
C ALA A 208 4.59 6.86 -25.53
N GLY A 209 5.16 7.95 -25.01
CA GLY A 209 5.26 9.23 -25.71
C GLY A 209 3.96 10.04 -25.68
N VAL A 210 3.00 9.67 -24.83
CA VAL A 210 1.72 10.37 -24.68
C VAL A 210 1.81 11.37 -23.54
N ARG A 211 1.30 12.59 -23.75
CA ARG A 211 1.15 13.58 -22.66
C ARG A 211 0.03 13.14 -21.71
N TYR A 212 0.41 12.27 -20.77
CA TYR A 212 -0.48 11.65 -19.80
C TYR A 212 -1.11 12.64 -18.83
N ALA A 213 -0.37 13.67 -18.38
CA ALA A 213 -0.87 14.65 -17.43
C ALA A 213 -0.55 16.09 -17.86
N THR A 214 -1.46 17.02 -17.57
CA THR A 214 -1.31 18.46 -17.82
C THR A 214 -1.75 19.28 -16.61
N TYR A 215 -0.97 20.32 -16.29
CA TYR A 215 -1.22 21.25 -15.20
C TYR A 215 -1.19 22.70 -15.71
N ALA A 216 -2.07 23.54 -15.18
CA ALA A 216 -2.05 24.98 -15.44
C ALA A 216 -2.01 25.77 -14.13
N TYR A 217 -1.52 27.01 -14.21
CA TYR A 217 -1.25 27.86 -13.06
C TYR A 217 -1.89 29.24 -13.22
N ASP A 218 -2.35 29.82 -12.11
CA ASP A 218 -2.73 31.23 -12.05
C ASP A 218 -1.52 32.16 -12.03
N ASP A 219 -1.74 33.48 -12.05
CA ASP A 219 -0.68 34.49 -12.02
C ASP A 219 0.11 34.55 -10.69
N GLN A 220 -0.26 33.73 -9.70
CA GLN A 220 0.46 33.55 -8.44
C GLN A 220 1.27 32.24 -8.42
N GLY A 221 1.26 31.47 -9.51
CA GLY A 221 1.97 30.18 -9.61
C GLY A 221 1.28 29.05 -8.86
N ARG A 222 -0.01 29.20 -8.52
CA ARG A 222 -0.81 28.14 -7.88
C ARG A 222 -1.51 27.31 -8.95
N ALA A 223 -1.54 26.00 -8.77
CA ALA A 223 -2.17 25.10 -9.74
C ALA A 223 -3.68 25.34 -9.78
N ILE A 224 -4.23 25.66 -10.95
CA ILE A 224 -5.66 25.87 -11.18
C ILE A 224 -6.30 24.75 -11.98
N THR A 225 -5.50 23.90 -12.63
CA THR A 225 -5.99 22.68 -13.28
C THR A 225 -5.04 21.51 -13.10
N SER A 226 -5.62 20.31 -13.09
CA SER A 226 -4.92 19.03 -13.26
C SER A 226 -5.81 18.16 -14.12
N GLU A 227 -5.31 17.68 -15.25
CA GLU A 227 -6.06 16.82 -16.16
C GLU A 227 -5.17 15.75 -16.77
N LEU A 228 -5.78 14.65 -17.19
CA LEU A 228 -5.12 13.58 -17.93
C LEU A 228 -5.23 13.80 -19.45
N THR A 229 -4.70 12.86 -20.23
CA THR A 229 -4.71 12.88 -21.70
C THR A 229 -6.06 13.28 -22.28
N GLY A 230 -6.09 14.34 -23.10
CA GLY A 230 -7.31 14.80 -23.78
C GLY A 230 -8.30 15.56 -22.88
N GLY A 231 -7.88 16.03 -21.71
CA GLY A 231 -8.74 16.81 -20.80
C GLY A 231 -9.66 15.95 -19.91
N THR A 232 -9.43 14.65 -19.89
CA THR A 232 -10.13 13.71 -18.99
C THR A 232 -9.66 13.89 -17.55
N ASP A 233 -10.45 13.46 -16.57
CA ASP A 233 -10.14 13.60 -15.15
C ASP A 233 -9.66 15.01 -14.77
N ARG A 234 -10.30 16.02 -15.38
CA ARG A 234 -9.98 17.42 -15.15
C ARG A 234 -10.53 17.91 -13.83
N TYR A 235 -9.62 18.24 -12.92
CA TYR A 235 -9.89 19.01 -11.72
C TYR A 235 -9.57 20.48 -11.95
N GLN A 236 -10.38 21.36 -11.37
CA GLN A 236 -10.10 22.80 -11.38
C GLN A 236 -10.13 23.36 -9.96
N PHE A 237 -9.25 24.31 -9.68
CA PHE A 237 -9.08 24.92 -8.35
C PHE A 237 -9.31 26.42 -8.43
N GLN A 238 -10.21 26.93 -7.59
CA GLN A 238 -10.46 28.36 -7.43
C GLN A 238 -10.14 28.77 -6.01
N TYR A 239 -9.07 29.55 -5.85
CA TYR A 239 -8.61 30.03 -4.56
C TYR A 239 -9.28 31.35 -4.20
N GLN A 240 -9.96 31.38 -3.06
CA GLN A 240 -10.70 32.54 -2.58
C GLN A 240 -9.88 33.37 -1.58
N THR A 241 -10.18 34.66 -1.47
CA THR A 241 -9.48 35.60 -0.57
C THR A 241 -9.73 35.32 0.91
N ASN A 242 -10.82 34.63 1.24
CA ASN A 242 -11.16 34.19 2.60
C ASN A 242 -10.39 32.92 3.03
N GLY A 243 -9.48 32.40 2.21
CA GLY A 243 -8.72 31.19 2.48
C GLY A 243 -9.42 29.87 2.12
N GLN A 244 -10.60 29.93 1.50
CA GLN A 244 -11.27 28.75 0.96
C GLN A 244 -10.75 28.37 -0.43
N THR A 245 -10.93 27.12 -0.81
CA THR A 245 -10.64 26.63 -2.18
C THR A 245 -11.86 25.89 -2.71
N THR A 246 -12.40 26.35 -3.85
CA THR A 246 -13.40 25.58 -4.59
C THR A 246 -12.69 24.60 -5.51
N VAL A 247 -13.08 23.33 -5.44
CA VAL A 247 -12.59 22.26 -6.30
C VAL A 247 -13.73 21.82 -7.21
N LEU A 248 -13.56 21.97 -8.52
CA LEU A 248 -14.46 21.39 -9.50
C LEU A 248 -13.92 20.03 -9.93
N THR A 249 -14.78 19.03 -9.95
CA THR A 249 -14.45 17.64 -10.28
C THR A 249 -14.81 17.31 -11.75
N PRO A 250 -14.25 16.23 -12.31
CA PRO A 250 -14.43 15.89 -13.73
C PRO A 250 -15.88 15.61 -14.14
N ASP A 251 -16.72 15.23 -13.18
CA ASP A 251 -18.16 14.98 -13.32
C ASP A 251 -19.02 16.27 -13.28
N GLY A 252 -18.39 17.44 -13.16
CA GLY A 252 -19.07 18.72 -13.00
C GLY A 252 -19.50 19.03 -11.57
N GLY A 253 -19.19 18.15 -10.61
CA GLY A 253 -19.35 18.40 -9.19
C GLY A 253 -18.46 19.55 -8.70
N SER A 254 -18.81 20.10 -7.53
CA SER A 254 -18.04 21.18 -6.90
C SER A 254 -18.07 21.06 -5.38
N SER A 255 -16.90 21.19 -4.76
CA SER A 255 -16.72 21.19 -3.30
C SER A 255 -15.91 22.39 -2.84
N VAL A 256 -16.36 23.06 -1.78
CA VAL A 256 -15.64 24.17 -1.14
C VAL A 256 -14.92 23.64 0.10
N TYR A 257 -13.60 23.76 0.10
CA TYR A 257 -12.73 23.41 1.21
C TYR A 257 -12.47 24.65 2.06
N SER A 258 -12.74 24.53 3.36
CA SER A 258 -12.45 25.54 4.38
C SER A 258 -11.30 25.08 5.26
N PHE A 259 -10.46 26.03 5.68
CA PHE A 259 -9.28 25.74 6.48
C PHE A 259 -9.14 26.69 7.66
N LEU A 260 -8.65 26.17 8.78
CA LEU A 260 -8.09 26.93 9.87
C LEU A 260 -6.56 26.97 9.70
N LYS A 261 -5.98 28.18 9.60
CA LYS A 261 -4.53 28.34 9.65
C LYS A 261 -4.07 28.47 11.09
N GLN A 262 -3.46 27.41 11.62
CA GLN A 262 -2.93 27.39 12.98
C GLN A 262 -1.43 27.10 12.93
N ASN A 263 -0.63 28.03 13.45
CA ASN A 263 0.83 27.91 13.54
C ASN A 263 1.54 27.58 12.20
N GLY A 264 0.99 28.07 11.09
CA GLY A 264 1.54 27.86 9.75
C GLY A 264 1.04 26.59 9.04
N VAL A 265 0.22 25.77 9.69
CA VAL A 265 -0.42 24.59 9.09
C VAL A 265 -1.88 24.91 8.75
N LEU A 266 -2.35 24.47 7.58
CA LEU A 266 -3.76 24.51 7.22
C LEU A 266 -4.45 23.22 7.68
N LEU A 267 -5.44 23.36 8.55
CA LEU A 267 -6.27 22.27 9.06
C LEU A 267 -7.64 22.34 8.37
N PRO A 268 -8.10 21.31 7.65
CA PRO A 268 -9.39 21.36 6.96
C PRO A 268 -10.55 21.38 7.96
N THR A 269 -11.29 22.48 8.01
CA THR A 269 -12.42 22.66 8.95
C THR A 269 -13.76 22.27 8.36
N GLY A 270 -13.86 22.08 7.05
CA GLY A 270 -15.06 21.58 6.40
C GLY A 270 -14.94 21.49 4.89
N VAL A 271 -15.72 20.59 4.31
CA VAL A 271 -15.80 20.38 2.85
C VAL A 271 -17.28 20.32 2.48
N SER A 272 -17.74 21.21 1.59
CA SER A 272 -19.19 21.41 1.34
C SER A 272 -19.92 20.22 0.71
N ALA A 273 -19.21 19.31 0.04
CA ALA A 273 -19.77 18.11 -0.58
C ALA A 273 -18.76 16.95 -0.52
N PRO A 274 -19.23 15.69 -0.42
CA PRO A 274 -18.35 14.54 -0.36
C PRO A 274 -17.46 14.47 -1.59
N CYS A 275 -16.21 14.08 -1.39
CA CYS A 275 -15.30 13.77 -2.48
C CYS A 275 -14.94 12.28 -2.41
N PRO A 276 -15.61 11.41 -3.19
CA PRO A 276 -15.40 9.97 -3.14
C PRO A 276 -13.94 9.55 -3.39
N LEU A 277 -13.20 10.32 -4.20
CA LEU A 277 -11.81 10.05 -4.55
C LEU A 277 -10.78 10.71 -3.62
N CYS A 278 -11.20 11.65 -2.77
CA CYS A 278 -10.31 12.37 -1.86
C CYS A 278 -10.16 11.68 -0.49
N GLY A 279 -10.82 10.53 -0.29
CA GLY A 279 -10.91 9.84 0.99
C GLY A 279 -12.01 10.40 1.90
N SER A 280 -11.93 10.10 3.20
CA SER A 280 -12.94 10.49 4.19
C SER A 280 -12.86 11.98 4.53
N THR A 281 -13.40 12.84 3.67
CA THR A 281 -13.68 14.24 4.01
C THR A 281 -14.80 14.32 5.04
N ALA A 282 -14.71 15.29 5.94
CA ALA A 282 -15.78 15.61 6.87
C ALA A 282 -16.49 16.87 6.38
N GLN A 283 -17.81 16.91 6.54
CA GLN A 283 -18.60 18.11 6.32
C GLN A 283 -18.10 19.26 7.21
N SER A 284 -17.73 18.94 8.45
CA SER A 284 -17.02 19.86 9.35
C SER A 284 -16.05 19.11 10.29
N ALA A 285 -15.03 19.82 10.76
CA ALA A 285 -14.07 19.31 11.74
C ALA A 285 -13.61 20.41 12.71
N ASN A 286 -13.44 20.02 13.97
CA ASN A 286 -12.89 20.85 15.04
C ASN A 286 -11.54 20.33 15.49
N TYR A 287 -10.68 21.23 15.97
CA TYR A 287 -9.31 20.93 16.37
C TYR A 287 -8.98 21.53 17.73
N ASP A 288 -8.09 20.87 18.47
CA ASP A 288 -7.48 21.43 19.68
C ASP A 288 -6.33 22.40 19.36
N THR A 289 -5.73 23.00 20.40
CA THR A 289 -4.58 23.93 20.26
C THR A 289 -3.31 23.26 19.74
N SER A 290 -3.24 21.93 19.78
CA SER A 290 -2.15 21.12 19.22
C SER A 290 -2.42 20.67 17.77
N GLY A 291 -3.59 20.96 17.22
CA GLY A 291 -4.01 20.57 15.87
C GLY A 291 -4.53 19.13 15.76
N ASN A 292 -4.85 18.46 16.88
CA ASN A 292 -5.55 17.17 16.82
C ASN A 292 -7.04 17.40 16.59
N ALA A 293 -7.67 16.57 15.76
CA ALA A 293 -9.10 16.69 15.49
C ALA A 293 -9.90 16.24 16.73
N THR A 294 -10.69 17.12 17.34
CA THR A 294 -11.51 16.76 18.51
C THR A 294 -12.89 16.25 18.11
N SER A 295 -13.38 16.66 16.93
CA SER A 295 -14.63 16.19 16.36
C SER A 295 -14.63 16.30 14.84
N LYS A 296 -15.35 15.39 14.19
CA LYS A 296 -15.68 15.42 12.76
C LYS A 296 -17.16 15.13 12.58
N VAL A 297 -17.81 15.82 11.65
CA VAL A 297 -19.20 15.55 11.24
C VAL A 297 -19.20 15.05 9.81
N GLY A 298 -19.79 13.87 9.59
CA GLY A 298 -19.99 13.27 8.27
C GLY A 298 -21.13 13.94 7.50
N TYR A 299 -21.25 13.64 6.20
CA TYR A 299 -22.33 14.16 5.35
C TYR A 299 -23.71 13.56 5.66
N ASP A 300 -23.74 12.47 6.42
CA ASP A 300 -24.94 11.86 7.02
C ASP A 300 -25.38 12.57 8.32
N GLY A 301 -24.64 13.60 8.76
CA GLY A 301 -24.82 14.28 10.03
C GLY A 301 -24.27 13.52 11.25
N GLY A 302 -23.71 12.33 11.04
CA GLY A 302 -23.07 11.54 12.08
C GLY A 302 -21.84 12.26 12.63
N THR A 303 -21.71 12.31 13.96
CA THR A 303 -20.55 12.94 14.61
C THR A 303 -19.59 11.88 15.13
N THR A 304 -18.29 12.05 14.85
CA THR A 304 -17.21 11.30 15.50
C THR A 304 -16.45 12.25 16.42
N THR A 305 -16.22 11.85 17.67
CA THR A 305 -15.39 12.61 18.63
C THR A 305 -14.13 11.85 18.97
N TYR A 306 -13.10 12.59 19.39
CA TYR A 306 -11.79 12.04 19.71
C TYR A 306 -11.25 12.64 21.00
N ALA A 307 -10.55 11.82 21.79
CA ALA A 307 -9.77 12.24 22.94
C ALA A 307 -8.32 11.79 22.78
N TYR A 308 -7.40 12.55 23.37
CA TYR A 308 -5.96 12.33 23.24
C TYR A 308 -5.26 12.44 24.60
N ASP A 309 -4.15 11.72 24.76
CA ASP A 309 -3.27 11.90 25.93
C ASP A 309 -2.38 13.15 25.82
N ALA A 310 -1.54 13.41 26.83
CA ALA A 310 -0.61 14.55 26.81
C ALA A 310 0.47 14.46 25.71
N GLN A 311 0.75 13.25 25.23
CA GLN A 311 1.61 13.00 24.06
C GLN A 311 0.81 13.06 22.75
N GLY A 312 -0.48 13.43 22.84
CA GLY A 312 -1.56 13.49 21.87
C GLY A 312 -1.79 12.25 20.99
N ARG A 313 -1.61 11.07 21.56
CA ARG A 313 -2.03 9.81 20.95
C ARG A 313 -3.51 9.61 21.24
N GLU A 314 -4.29 9.12 20.27
CA GLU A 314 -5.74 8.95 20.40
C GLU A 314 -6.05 7.91 21.48
N THR A 315 -6.62 8.34 22.60
CA THR A 315 -7.00 7.45 23.70
C THR A 315 -8.44 6.96 23.56
N GLN A 316 -9.29 7.74 22.90
CA GLN A 316 -10.67 7.39 22.66
C GLN A 316 -11.17 7.96 21.33
N ARG A 317 -12.01 7.19 20.64
CA ARG A 317 -12.83 7.63 19.52
C ARG A 317 -14.26 7.16 19.74
N VAL A 318 -15.23 8.05 19.55
CA VAL A 318 -16.65 7.70 19.60
C VAL A 318 -17.26 8.01 18.25
N GLU A 319 -17.65 6.97 17.53
CA GLU A 319 -18.37 7.06 16.26
C GLU A 319 -19.88 7.19 16.55
N ALA A 320 -20.62 7.91 15.70
CA ALA A 320 -22.04 8.23 15.92
C ALA A 320 -22.33 8.80 17.33
N ALA A 321 -21.42 9.66 17.81
CA ALA A 321 -21.46 10.26 19.14
C ALA A 321 -22.77 11.02 19.38
N GLY A 322 -23.34 10.84 20.57
CA GLY A 322 -24.62 11.43 20.96
C GLY A 322 -25.86 10.69 20.42
N THR A 323 -25.68 9.59 19.69
CA THR A 323 -26.80 8.73 19.22
C THR A 323 -26.85 7.40 19.99
N PRO A 324 -28.00 6.69 19.99
CA PRO A 324 -28.08 5.33 20.56
C PRO A 324 -27.18 4.30 19.89
N ASN A 325 -26.69 4.58 18.68
CA ASN A 325 -25.80 3.71 17.91
C ASN A 325 -24.32 4.08 18.10
N ALA A 326 -24.00 4.86 19.14
CA ALA A 326 -22.63 5.28 19.42
C ALA A 326 -21.72 4.06 19.61
N ARG A 327 -20.54 4.11 18.99
CA ARG A 327 -19.53 3.06 19.06
C ARG A 327 -18.24 3.65 19.59
N THR A 328 -17.80 3.15 20.73
CA THR A 328 -16.62 3.63 21.44
C THR A 328 -15.44 2.72 21.16
N ILE A 329 -14.32 3.32 20.75
CA ILE A 329 -13.02 2.67 20.59
C ILE A 329 -12.08 3.32 21.60
N THR A 330 -11.42 2.52 22.44
CA THR A 330 -10.45 3.00 23.45
C THR A 330 -9.09 2.39 23.17
N THR A 331 -8.03 3.20 23.18
CA THR A 331 -6.65 2.74 22.96
C THR A 331 -5.78 3.05 24.17
N GLU A 332 -5.16 2.02 24.71
CA GLU A 332 -4.03 2.14 25.64
C GLU A 332 -2.72 2.08 24.86
N TRP A 333 -1.81 2.97 25.22
CA TRP A 333 -0.53 3.14 24.53
C TRP A 333 0.63 2.72 25.39
N HIS A 334 1.67 2.20 24.74
CA HIS A 334 2.98 1.97 25.37
C HIS A 334 3.48 3.25 26.07
N PRO A 335 4.09 3.19 27.27
CA PRO A 335 4.43 4.40 28.03
C PRO A 335 5.31 5.41 27.27
N THR A 336 6.25 4.90 26.45
CA THR A 336 7.24 5.71 25.72
C THR A 336 7.06 5.72 24.21
N TRP A 337 6.35 4.75 23.64
CA TRP A 337 6.26 4.57 22.19
C TRP A 337 4.84 4.86 21.71
N ARG A 338 4.72 5.31 20.46
CA ARG A 338 3.43 5.42 19.79
C ARG A 338 2.97 4.07 19.26
N LEU A 339 2.95 3.08 20.15
CA LEU A 339 2.52 1.73 19.88
C LEU A 339 1.34 1.40 20.79
N PRO A 340 0.20 0.93 20.26
CA PRO A 340 -0.90 0.50 21.10
C PRO A 340 -0.47 -0.75 21.87
N THR A 341 -0.80 -0.84 23.15
CA THR A 341 -0.68 -2.08 23.95
C THR A 341 -2.02 -2.78 24.05
N LYS A 342 -3.12 -2.04 23.93
CA LYS A 342 -4.47 -2.57 23.94
C LYS A 342 -5.42 -1.66 23.16
N ILE A 343 -6.29 -2.25 22.36
CA ILE A 343 -7.38 -1.55 21.68
C ILE A 343 -8.67 -2.28 22.01
N ALA A 344 -9.60 -1.58 22.63
CA ALA A 344 -10.97 -2.05 22.81
C ALA A 344 -11.84 -1.45 21.72
N SER A 345 -12.44 -2.31 20.91
CA SER A 345 -13.46 -1.98 19.93
C SER A 345 -14.78 -2.65 20.33
N PRO A 346 -15.93 -2.23 19.78
CA PRO A 346 -17.20 -2.85 20.12
C PRO A 346 -17.19 -4.37 19.85
N GLY A 347 -17.40 -5.16 20.91
CA GLY A 347 -17.39 -6.61 20.92
C GLY A 347 -16.02 -7.28 20.87
N ARG A 348 -14.91 -6.53 20.99
CA ARG A 348 -13.56 -7.07 20.78
C ARG A 348 -12.47 -6.30 21.52
N ILE A 349 -11.51 -7.04 22.07
CA ILE A 349 -10.25 -6.48 22.55
C ILE A 349 -9.09 -7.07 21.75
N ASP A 350 -8.19 -6.19 21.31
CA ASP A 350 -6.90 -6.48 20.72
C ASP A 350 -5.80 -6.08 21.71
N GLY A 351 -4.76 -6.90 21.85
CA GLY A 351 -3.63 -6.71 22.76
C GLY A 351 -2.32 -6.94 22.01
N PHE A 352 -1.32 -6.12 22.34
CA PHE A 352 -0.03 -6.11 21.67
C PHE A 352 1.11 -6.06 22.69
N THR A 353 2.11 -6.91 22.51
CA THR A 353 3.36 -6.85 23.25
C THR A 353 4.51 -6.55 22.29
N TYR A 354 5.55 -5.92 22.81
CA TYR A 354 6.71 -5.56 22.02
C TYR A 354 7.99 -6.00 22.73
N ASP A 355 9.04 -6.26 21.97
CA ASP A 355 10.38 -6.42 22.53
C ASP A 355 10.98 -5.06 22.96
N ASP A 356 12.20 -5.09 23.48
CA ASP A 356 12.94 -3.90 23.93
C ASP A 356 13.34 -2.96 22.79
N LYS A 357 13.21 -3.40 21.53
CA LYS A 357 13.41 -2.62 20.31
C LYS A 357 12.09 -2.15 19.67
N GLY A 358 10.95 -2.42 20.31
CA GLY A 358 9.63 -2.03 19.84
C GLY A 358 9.11 -2.81 18.64
N GLN A 359 9.65 -4.01 18.38
CA GLN A 359 9.11 -4.96 17.40
C GLN A 359 7.95 -5.74 18.03
N LEU A 360 6.90 -6.02 17.26
CA LEU A 360 5.71 -6.72 17.74
C LEU A 360 6.06 -8.17 18.09
N LYS A 361 5.96 -8.54 19.37
CA LYS A 361 6.28 -9.88 19.85
C LYS A 361 5.06 -10.78 19.91
N ASP A 362 3.94 -10.26 20.41
CA ASP A 362 2.67 -10.98 20.47
C ASP A 362 1.52 -10.06 20.07
N TYR A 363 0.58 -10.61 19.31
CA TYR A 363 -0.70 -10.02 18.99
C TYR A 363 -1.81 -10.99 19.37
N ALA A 364 -2.61 -10.60 20.36
CA ALA A 364 -3.73 -11.40 20.82
C ALA A 364 -5.03 -10.63 20.63
N TRP A 365 -6.10 -11.31 20.24
CA TRP A 365 -7.44 -10.72 20.30
C TRP A 365 -8.45 -11.70 20.85
N PHE A 366 -9.49 -11.18 21.49
CA PHE A 366 -10.62 -11.96 21.98
C PHE A 366 -11.93 -11.18 21.91
N PRO A 367 -13.07 -11.86 21.72
CA PRO A 367 -14.38 -11.22 21.72
C PRO A 367 -14.81 -10.80 23.13
N THR A 368 -15.64 -9.77 23.22
CA THR A 368 -16.26 -9.29 24.46
C THR A 368 -17.77 -9.16 24.29
N SER A 369 -18.50 -9.09 25.40
CA SER A 369 -19.94 -8.76 25.38
C SER A 369 -20.21 -7.24 25.28
N ASP A 370 -19.17 -6.42 25.20
CA ASP A 370 -19.23 -4.95 25.17
C ASP A 370 -19.55 -4.45 23.75
N VAL A 371 -20.80 -4.67 23.31
CA VAL A 371 -21.25 -4.49 21.92
C VAL A 371 -21.19 -3.05 21.39
N ASP A 372 -21.07 -2.06 22.29
CA ASP A 372 -20.94 -0.64 21.96
C ASP A 372 -19.54 -0.08 22.31
N GLY A 373 -18.71 -0.85 23.02
CA GLY A 373 -17.34 -0.47 23.39
C GLY A 373 -17.24 0.46 24.60
N ASN A 374 -18.34 0.71 25.33
CA ASN A 374 -18.37 1.68 26.42
C ASN A 374 -17.63 1.23 27.68
N GLN A 375 -17.39 -0.07 27.84
CA GLN A 375 -16.52 -0.58 28.91
C GLN A 375 -15.04 -0.42 28.55
N GLY A 376 -14.72 -0.13 27.28
CA GLY A 376 -13.37 0.12 26.81
C GLY A 376 -12.44 -1.05 27.15
N THR A 377 -11.24 -0.74 27.62
CA THR A 377 -10.25 -1.77 27.96
C THR A 377 -10.59 -2.56 29.22
N ALA A 378 -11.63 -2.20 29.97
CA ALA A 378 -12.13 -2.97 31.10
C ALA A 378 -13.13 -4.06 30.69
N ALA A 379 -13.54 -4.13 29.41
CA ALA A 379 -14.48 -5.14 28.93
C ALA A 379 -13.99 -6.57 29.19
N ILE A 380 -14.91 -7.43 29.63
CA ILE A 380 -14.62 -8.82 29.97
C ILE A 380 -14.68 -9.70 28.71
N ARG A 381 -13.73 -10.63 28.62
CA ARG A 381 -13.67 -11.65 27.57
C ARG A 381 -14.94 -12.51 27.54
N ASN A 382 -15.41 -12.83 26.33
CA ASN A 382 -16.54 -13.71 26.06
C ASN A 382 -16.26 -14.69 24.89
N GLY A 383 -15.19 -15.48 25.01
CA GLY A 383 -14.79 -16.47 23.99
C GLY A 383 -13.29 -16.76 24.03
N SER A 384 -12.82 -17.56 23.08
CA SER A 384 -11.40 -17.92 22.95
C SER A 384 -10.51 -16.72 22.57
N ILE A 385 -9.22 -16.82 22.92
CA ILE A 385 -8.18 -15.93 22.40
C ILE A 385 -7.62 -16.51 21.11
N THR A 386 -7.45 -15.68 20.10
CA THR A 386 -6.50 -15.98 19.02
C THR A 386 -5.23 -15.18 19.27
N ASN A 387 -4.07 -15.83 19.25
CA ASN A 387 -2.78 -15.20 19.44
C ASN A 387 -1.83 -15.54 18.29
N SER A 388 -1.03 -14.56 17.88
CA SER A 388 0.10 -14.71 16.97
C SER A 388 1.35 -14.16 17.64
N GLY A 389 2.38 -14.99 17.79
CA GLY A 389 3.67 -14.63 18.37
C GLY A 389 4.78 -14.64 17.33
N TRP A 390 5.76 -13.75 17.46
CA TRP A 390 6.94 -13.63 16.59
C TRP A 390 8.23 -13.59 17.38
N THR A 391 9.24 -14.28 16.87
CA THR A 391 10.63 -14.20 17.37
C THR A 391 11.51 -13.61 16.30
N TYR A 392 12.39 -12.68 16.69
CA TYR A 392 13.30 -11.98 15.79
C TYR A 392 14.76 -12.37 16.06
N ASN A 393 15.60 -12.32 15.02
CA ASN A 393 17.05 -12.35 15.20
C ASN A 393 17.61 -10.95 15.54
N ASP A 394 18.92 -10.87 15.74
CA ASP A 394 19.60 -9.60 16.08
C ASP A 394 19.47 -8.53 14.98
N ALA A 395 19.31 -8.94 13.72
CA ALA A 395 19.07 -8.05 12.58
C ALA A 395 17.61 -7.58 12.44
N GLY A 396 16.74 -7.99 13.37
CA GLY A 396 15.32 -7.63 13.42
C GLY A 396 14.45 -8.40 12.42
N LEU A 397 14.94 -9.50 11.84
CA LEU A 397 14.20 -10.36 10.92
C LEU A 397 13.47 -11.46 11.69
N VAL A 398 12.23 -11.78 11.29
CA VAL A 398 11.41 -12.82 11.93
C VAL A 398 12.02 -14.20 11.68
N ILE A 399 12.44 -14.92 12.72
CA ILE A 399 12.98 -16.28 12.63
C ILE A 399 11.98 -17.36 13.04
N ALA A 400 10.92 -16.98 13.75
CA ALA A 400 9.81 -17.87 14.04
C ALA A 400 8.50 -17.11 14.18
N ALA A 401 7.39 -17.75 13.80
CA ALA A 401 6.04 -17.30 14.07
C ALA A 401 5.21 -18.46 14.63
N VAL A 402 4.33 -18.20 15.60
CA VAL A 402 3.47 -19.21 16.22
C VAL A 402 2.05 -18.66 16.32
N GLU A 403 1.08 -19.44 15.89
CA GLU A 403 -0.34 -19.15 16.09
C GLU A 403 -0.92 -20.06 17.17
N MET A 404 -1.77 -19.50 18.03
CA MET A 404 -2.45 -20.22 19.10
C MET A 404 -3.93 -19.86 19.16
N LEU A 405 -4.75 -20.86 19.44
CA LEU A 405 -6.13 -20.70 19.91
C LEU A 405 -6.15 -21.10 21.39
N ASP A 406 -6.41 -20.13 22.26
CA ASP A 406 -6.16 -20.23 23.69
C ASP A 406 -4.73 -20.72 23.96
N ASP A 407 -4.56 -21.86 24.64
CA ASP A 407 -3.25 -22.45 24.96
C ASP A 407 -2.81 -23.52 23.93
N THR A 408 -3.55 -23.69 22.84
CA THR A 408 -3.27 -24.70 21.81
C THR A 408 -2.58 -24.07 20.61
N VAL A 409 -1.38 -24.55 20.26
CA VAL A 409 -0.68 -24.16 19.03
C VAL A 409 -1.45 -24.69 17.81
N THR A 410 -1.86 -23.79 16.93
CA THR A 410 -2.57 -24.09 15.68
C THR A 410 -1.66 -23.96 14.45
N GLY A 411 -0.53 -23.27 14.57
CA GLY A 411 0.44 -23.12 13.50
C GLY A 411 1.81 -22.70 14.02
N SER A 412 2.87 -23.14 13.35
CA SER A 412 4.25 -22.77 13.68
C SER A 412 5.10 -22.67 12.42
N TRP A 413 5.85 -21.60 12.27
CA TRP A 413 6.71 -21.34 11.13
C TRP A 413 8.12 -21.00 11.60
N ALA A 414 9.12 -21.40 10.83
CA ALA A 414 10.52 -21.06 11.06
C ALA A 414 11.15 -20.49 9.80
N PHE A 415 12.04 -19.50 9.97
CA PHE A 415 12.67 -18.77 8.87
C PHE A 415 14.16 -18.67 9.11
N THR A 416 14.94 -18.80 8.04
CA THR A 416 16.38 -18.49 8.06
C THR A 416 16.70 -17.48 6.96
N TYR A 417 17.80 -16.76 7.12
CA TYR A 417 18.21 -15.70 6.19
C TYR A 417 19.70 -15.77 5.90
N ASP A 418 20.09 -15.23 4.75
CA ASP A 418 21.49 -14.96 4.44
C ASP A 418 21.97 -13.66 5.12
N ASP A 419 23.25 -13.33 4.96
CA ASP A 419 23.86 -12.12 5.53
C ASP A 419 23.29 -10.82 4.95
N GLN A 420 22.61 -10.89 3.79
CA GLN A 420 21.90 -9.78 3.16
C GLN A 420 20.41 -9.74 3.51
N GLY A 421 19.98 -10.55 4.49
CA GLY A 421 18.60 -10.63 4.95
C GLY A 421 17.62 -11.22 3.95
N ASN A 422 18.09 -11.90 2.89
CA ASN A 422 17.21 -12.67 2.02
C ASN A 422 16.81 -13.96 2.71
N LEU A 423 15.56 -14.39 2.51
CA LEU A 423 15.07 -15.66 3.04
C LEU A 423 15.89 -16.82 2.44
N LEU A 424 16.40 -17.73 3.26
CA LEU A 424 17.06 -18.95 2.80
C LEU A 424 16.13 -20.14 2.90
N THR A 425 15.45 -20.31 4.03
CA THR A 425 14.51 -21.41 4.24
C THR A 425 13.25 -20.94 4.94
N LEU A 426 12.14 -21.58 4.58
CA LEU A 426 10.85 -21.47 5.27
C LEU A 426 10.39 -22.87 5.67
N THR A 427 10.19 -23.10 6.96
CA THR A 427 9.45 -24.27 7.45
C THR A 427 8.01 -23.86 7.73
N ASN A 428 7.05 -24.53 7.11
CA ASN A 428 5.63 -24.23 7.31
C ASN A 428 5.05 -24.97 8.53
N ALA A 429 3.77 -24.71 8.84
CA ALA A 429 3.05 -25.33 9.94
C ALA A 429 2.94 -26.86 9.86
N ALA A 430 3.03 -27.44 8.66
CA ALA A 430 3.07 -28.89 8.45
C ALA A 430 4.49 -29.50 8.59
N GLY A 431 5.49 -28.68 8.93
CA GLY A 431 6.90 -29.09 9.02
C GLY A 431 7.61 -29.26 7.68
N LYS A 432 6.95 -28.94 6.56
CA LYS A 432 7.56 -28.96 5.23
C LYS A 432 8.49 -27.76 5.04
N VAL A 433 9.60 -27.95 4.33
CA VAL A 433 10.65 -26.93 4.17
C VAL A 433 10.77 -26.49 2.72
N GLY A 434 10.50 -25.21 2.47
CA GLY A 434 10.88 -24.50 1.25
C GLY A 434 12.26 -23.87 1.37
N LYS A 435 12.95 -23.70 0.25
CA LYS A 435 14.31 -23.16 0.15
C LYS A 435 14.41 -22.15 -0.97
N ALA A 436 14.91 -20.96 -0.70
CA ALA A 436 15.39 -20.08 -1.76
C ALA A 436 16.81 -20.51 -2.15
N LEU A 437 17.08 -20.56 -3.45
CA LEU A 437 18.35 -21.01 -4.00
C LEU A 437 19.17 -19.84 -4.55
N GLN A 438 18.51 -18.87 -5.20
CA GLN A 438 19.19 -17.75 -5.84
C GLN A 438 18.39 -16.46 -5.75
N TYR A 439 19.11 -15.34 -5.60
CA TYR A 439 18.60 -13.98 -5.63
C TYR A 439 19.44 -13.14 -6.60
N ASP A 440 18.84 -12.10 -7.17
CA ASP A 440 19.62 -11.06 -7.85
C ASP A 440 20.20 -10.03 -6.88
N GLY A 441 21.01 -9.09 -7.39
CA GLY A 441 21.63 -8.06 -6.57
C GLY A 441 20.63 -7.11 -5.87
N ALA A 442 19.39 -7.00 -6.36
CA ALA A 442 18.32 -6.22 -5.75
C ALA A 442 17.59 -6.99 -4.64
N GLY A 443 17.85 -8.29 -4.47
CA GLY A 443 17.18 -9.16 -3.50
C GLY A 443 15.89 -9.77 -4.01
N ARG A 444 15.65 -9.79 -5.33
CA ARG A 444 14.49 -10.48 -5.91
C ARG A 444 14.83 -11.96 -6.12
N LEU A 445 13.87 -12.84 -5.85
CA LEU A 445 14.04 -14.29 -5.89
C LEU A 445 14.16 -14.78 -7.33
N LEU A 446 15.23 -15.48 -7.70
CA LEU A 446 15.41 -16.04 -9.04
C LEU A 446 15.08 -17.53 -9.10
N GLU A 447 15.42 -18.29 -8.05
CA GLU A 447 15.26 -19.74 -8.02
C GLU A 447 14.95 -20.21 -6.60
N ALA A 448 14.02 -21.15 -6.46
CA ALA A 448 13.60 -21.73 -5.19
C ALA A 448 13.06 -23.16 -5.34
N ILE A 449 12.93 -23.84 -4.21
CA ILE A 449 12.13 -25.04 -4.04
C ILE A 449 11.03 -24.68 -3.05
N ASN A 450 9.76 -24.84 -3.43
CA ASN A 450 8.65 -24.56 -2.52
C ASN A 450 8.54 -25.65 -1.43
N THR A 451 7.62 -25.49 -0.49
CA THR A 451 7.42 -26.45 0.61
C THR A 451 6.98 -27.83 0.14
N ASP A 452 6.38 -27.95 -1.04
CA ASP A 452 5.96 -29.24 -1.62
C ASP A 452 7.06 -29.91 -2.46
N GLY A 453 8.27 -29.32 -2.49
CA GLY A 453 9.41 -29.84 -3.23
C GLY A 453 9.45 -29.45 -4.70
N GLN A 454 8.52 -28.60 -5.15
CA GLN A 454 8.45 -28.14 -6.54
C GLN A 454 9.50 -27.08 -6.80
N HIS A 455 10.10 -27.15 -7.97
CA HIS A 455 11.13 -26.21 -8.37
C HIS A 455 10.51 -24.97 -9.00
N ILE A 456 10.86 -23.79 -8.49
CA ILE A 456 10.34 -22.49 -8.88
C ILE A 456 11.44 -21.64 -9.49
N ARG A 457 11.19 -20.98 -10.63
CA ARG A 457 12.07 -19.96 -11.20
C ARG A 457 11.32 -18.69 -11.56
N TYR A 458 12.00 -17.56 -11.40
CA TYR A 458 11.53 -16.26 -11.87
C TYR A 458 12.56 -15.64 -12.81
N GLN A 459 12.09 -14.89 -13.79
CA GLN A 459 12.91 -13.92 -14.51
C GLN A 459 12.25 -12.55 -14.45
N TYR A 460 13.07 -11.52 -14.36
CA TYR A 460 12.63 -10.14 -14.30
C TYR A 460 13.13 -9.36 -15.52
N ASN A 461 12.34 -8.41 -16.01
CA ASN A 461 12.85 -7.43 -16.97
C ASN A 461 13.75 -6.42 -16.26
N ALA A 462 14.36 -5.52 -17.04
CA ALA A 462 15.28 -4.51 -16.52
C ALA A 462 14.61 -3.46 -15.60
N ARG A 463 13.26 -3.35 -15.61
CA ARG A 463 12.47 -2.53 -14.68
C ARG A 463 12.08 -3.28 -13.40
N GLY A 464 12.39 -4.58 -13.31
CA GLY A 464 12.08 -5.42 -12.16
C GLY A 464 10.70 -6.09 -12.18
N ASN A 465 9.96 -6.01 -13.28
CA ASN A 465 8.70 -6.74 -13.42
C ASN A 465 8.98 -8.21 -13.76
N VAL A 466 8.23 -9.13 -13.18
CA VAL A 466 8.32 -10.57 -13.50
C VAL A 466 7.90 -10.80 -14.95
N VAL A 467 8.77 -11.35 -15.79
CA VAL A 467 8.47 -11.74 -17.18
C VAL A 467 8.32 -13.24 -17.38
N LEU A 468 8.82 -14.03 -16.44
CA LEU A 468 8.69 -15.49 -16.44
C LEU A 468 8.52 -15.99 -15.02
N TYR A 469 7.61 -16.95 -14.87
CA TYR A 469 7.45 -17.79 -13.70
C TYR A 469 7.41 -19.24 -14.17
N GLU A 470 8.23 -20.11 -13.59
CA GLU A 470 8.27 -21.53 -13.90
C GLU A 470 8.03 -22.36 -12.63
N ARG A 471 7.20 -23.40 -12.72
CA ARG A 471 6.98 -24.41 -11.69
C ARG A 471 7.10 -25.80 -12.31
N ASP A 472 8.08 -26.60 -11.90
CA ASP A 472 8.32 -27.97 -12.40
C ASP A 472 8.30 -28.07 -13.95
N SER A 473 8.94 -27.12 -14.63
CA SER A 473 8.99 -26.96 -16.11
C SER A 473 7.71 -26.44 -16.77
N GLN A 474 6.64 -26.16 -16.02
CA GLN A 474 5.50 -25.41 -16.53
C GLN A 474 5.79 -23.92 -16.45
N THR A 475 5.67 -23.21 -17.57
CA THR A 475 6.03 -21.79 -17.65
C THR A 475 4.79 -20.92 -17.81
N VAL A 476 4.79 -19.80 -17.09
CA VAL A 476 3.91 -18.66 -17.29
C VAL A 476 4.77 -17.45 -17.66
N THR A 477 4.49 -16.81 -18.78
CA THR A 477 5.19 -15.59 -19.22
C THR A 477 4.29 -14.37 -19.13
N TYR A 478 4.89 -13.22 -18.83
CA TYR A 478 4.21 -11.96 -18.66
C TYR A 478 4.80 -10.91 -19.61
N GLU A 479 3.93 -10.16 -20.27
CA GLU A 479 4.32 -9.07 -21.15
C GLU A 479 3.72 -7.77 -20.61
N TYR A 480 4.49 -6.68 -20.73
CA TYR A 480 4.10 -5.37 -20.22
C TYR A 480 4.15 -4.32 -21.32
N SER A 481 3.26 -3.35 -21.23
CA SER A 481 3.33 -2.11 -22.00
C SER A 481 4.57 -1.29 -21.61
N PRO A 482 5.00 -0.31 -22.44
CA PRO A 482 6.13 0.57 -22.11
C PRO A 482 5.95 1.32 -20.78
N VAL A 483 4.72 1.70 -20.43
CA VAL A 483 4.37 2.38 -19.18
C VAL A 483 4.43 1.43 -17.96
N GLY A 484 4.41 0.12 -18.18
CA GLY A 484 4.60 -0.90 -17.16
C GLY A 484 3.34 -1.69 -16.80
N PHE A 485 2.20 -1.45 -17.47
CA PHE A 485 1.00 -2.25 -17.25
C PHE A 485 1.12 -3.64 -17.85
N LEU A 486 0.62 -4.64 -17.13
CA LEU A 486 0.59 -6.04 -17.57
C LEU A 486 -0.37 -6.17 -18.75
N THR A 487 0.15 -6.47 -19.94
CA THR A 487 -0.65 -6.59 -21.17
C THR A 487 -1.00 -8.02 -21.50
N THR A 488 -0.21 -9.00 -21.06
CA THR A 488 -0.42 -10.41 -21.42
C THR A 488 0.15 -11.35 -20.39
N VAL A 489 -0.58 -12.44 -20.12
CA VAL A 489 -0.18 -13.61 -19.37
C VAL A 489 -0.38 -14.83 -20.28
N LYS A 490 0.68 -15.60 -20.51
CA LYS A 490 0.62 -16.86 -21.27
C LYS A 490 1.03 -17.99 -20.36
N GLY A 491 0.16 -18.99 -20.19
CA GLY A 491 0.47 -20.19 -19.41
C GLY A 491 0.82 -21.38 -20.31
N PRO A 492 0.95 -22.59 -19.73
CA PRO A 492 1.08 -23.82 -20.50
C PRO A 492 -0.14 -24.06 -21.42
N GLY A 493 0.11 -24.71 -22.57
CA GLY A 493 -0.94 -25.01 -23.56
C GLY A 493 -1.46 -23.77 -24.29
N ALA A 494 -2.78 -23.70 -24.50
CA ALA A 494 -3.45 -22.54 -25.12
C ALA A 494 -3.88 -21.46 -24.10
N SER A 495 -3.38 -21.51 -22.87
CA SER A 495 -3.77 -20.61 -21.78
C SER A 495 -3.29 -19.19 -22.04
N TYR A 496 -4.23 -18.23 -22.10
CA TYR A 496 -3.95 -16.84 -22.43
C TYR A 496 -4.89 -15.90 -21.68
N LEU A 497 -4.35 -14.81 -21.15
CA LEU A 497 -5.11 -13.67 -20.66
C LEU A 497 -4.41 -12.39 -21.12
N GLY A 498 -5.14 -11.54 -21.84
CA GLY A 498 -4.64 -10.23 -22.26
C GLY A 498 -5.42 -9.10 -21.61
N TYR A 499 -4.78 -7.94 -21.52
CA TYR A 499 -5.34 -6.73 -20.95
C TYR A 499 -5.06 -5.56 -21.90
N GLU A 500 -6.09 -4.76 -22.15
CA GLU A 500 -5.98 -3.54 -22.94
C GLU A 500 -6.20 -2.33 -22.06
N TYR A 501 -5.35 -1.33 -22.21
CA TYR A 501 -5.42 -0.07 -21.47
C TYR A 501 -5.59 1.09 -22.45
N ASP A 502 -6.29 2.14 -22.02
CA ASP A 502 -6.33 3.40 -22.77
C ASP A 502 -5.18 4.34 -22.38
N ALA A 503 -5.11 5.48 -23.07
CA ALA A 503 -4.12 6.53 -22.85
C ALA A 503 -4.28 7.27 -21.51
N GLN A 504 -5.33 6.96 -20.75
CA GLN A 504 -5.58 7.44 -19.39
C GLN A 504 -5.20 6.39 -18.35
N HIS A 505 -4.52 5.31 -18.77
CA HIS A 505 -4.05 4.23 -17.90
C HIS A 505 -5.19 3.44 -17.25
N ARG A 506 -6.36 3.39 -17.90
CA ARG A 506 -7.53 2.63 -17.45
C ARG A 506 -7.62 1.32 -18.21
N LEU A 507 -8.00 0.23 -17.53
CA LEU A 507 -8.26 -1.07 -18.15
C LEU A 507 -9.59 -1.00 -18.93
N VAL A 508 -9.53 -1.22 -20.25
CA VAL A 508 -10.69 -1.08 -21.16
C VAL A 508 -11.17 -2.41 -21.75
N ALA A 509 -10.36 -3.47 -21.68
CA ALA A 509 -10.80 -4.81 -22.06
C ALA A 509 -9.89 -5.90 -21.49
N THR A 510 -10.45 -7.10 -21.40
CA THR A 510 -9.69 -8.35 -21.26
C THR A 510 -9.80 -9.20 -22.53
N LEU A 511 -8.77 -10.01 -22.80
CA LEU A 511 -8.67 -10.89 -23.97
C LEU A 511 -8.50 -12.34 -23.51
N GLN A 512 -9.32 -13.26 -24.00
CA GLN A 512 -9.25 -14.70 -23.67
C GLN A 512 -9.46 -15.57 -24.91
N PRO A 513 -8.92 -16.81 -24.99
CA PRO A 513 -9.15 -17.70 -26.13
C PRO A 513 -10.63 -18.06 -26.33
N GLN A 514 -11.07 -18.12 -27.59
CA GLN A 514 -12.45 -18.46 -27.95
C GLN A 514 -12.86 -19.89 -27.55
N ASP A 515 -11.93 -20.84 -27.72
CA ASP A 515 -12.14 -22.26 -27.40
C ASP A 515 -11.56 -22.63 -26.03
N ALA A 516 -11.33 -21.64 -25.15
CA ALA A 516 -11.17 -21.96 -23.75
C ALA A 516 -12.50 -22.58 -23.30
N VAL A 517 -12.53 -23.91 -23.17
CA VAL A 517 -13.54 -24.59 -22.36
C VAL A 517 -13.68 -23.75 -21.09
N SER A 518 -14.91 -23.46 -20.67
CA SER A 518 -15.20 -22.86 -19.37
C SER A 518 -14.74 -23.81 -18.26
N THR A 519 -13.44 -24.05 -18.15
CA THR A 519 -12.78 -24.42 -16.92
C THR A 519 -12.89 -23.18 -16.07
N THR A 520 -13.81 -23.21 -15.11
CA THR A 520 -13.76 -22.35 -13.92
C THR A 520 -12.31 -22.05 -13.61
N ALA A 521 -11.95 -20.77 -13.62
CA ALA A 521 -10.60 -20.25 -13.59
C ALA A 521 -9.71 -20.98 -12.57
N ALA A 522 -9.02 -22.01 -13.05
CA ALA A 522 -7.77 -22.47 -12.47
C ALA A 522 -6.75 -21.39 -12.86
N SER A 523 -6.80 -20.27 -12.16
CA SER A 523 -5.68 -19.36 -12.14
C SER A 523 -4.43 -20.19 -11.77
N PRO A 524 -3.26 -19.98 -12.38
CA PRO A 524 -2.02 -20.59 -11.89
C PRO A 524 -1.68 -20.20 -10.44
N PHE A 525 -2.46 -19.28 -9.85
CA PHE A 525 -2.44 -18.83 -8.47
C PHE A 525 -3.56 -19.40 -7.60
N GLY A 526 -4.37 -20.34 -8.10
CA GLY A 526 -5.39 -21.06 -7.34
C GLY A 526 -5.20 -22.57 -7.48
N THR A 527 -5.29 -23.28 -6.37
CA THR A 527 -5.32 -24.74 -6.37
C THR A 527 -6.62 -25.20 -7.03
N THR A 528 -6.53 -26.04 -8.06
CA THR A 528 -7.67 -26.84 -8.48
C THR A 528 -7.87 -27.95 -7.46
N SER A 529 -8.69 -27.74 -6.43
CA SER A 529 -9.31 -28.86 -5.72
C SER A 529 -10.62 -29.20 -6.43
N SER A 530 -10.56 -30.24 -7.27
CA SER A 530 -11.75 -30.92 -7.75
C SER A 530 -12.45 -31.59 -6.56
N ASN A 531 -13.70 -31.23 -6.32
CA ASN A 531 -14.64 -32.11 -5.64
C ASN A 531 -14.84 -33.36 -6.52
N SER A 532 -14.20 -34.46 -6.17
CA SER A 532 -14.70 -35.80 -6.50
C SER A 532 -14.97 -36.53 -5.19
N ALA A 533 -16.21 -36.97 -5.06
CA ALA A 533 -16.72 -37.72 -3.93
C ALA A 533 -15.80 -38.89 -3.52
N ALA A 534 -15.79 -39.14 -2.21
CA ALA A 534 -15.11 -40.25 -1.58
C ALA A 534 -15.51 -41.63 -2.15
N ASP A 535 -14.59 -42.58 -1.98
CA ASP A 535 -14.69 -44.03 -2.13
C ASP A 535 -14.67 -44.64 -3.55
N ALA A 536 -13.47 -45.06 -3.97
CA ALA A 536 -13.26 -46.40 -4.54
C ALA A 536 -11.81 -46.84 -4.33
N GLN A 537 -11.60 -47.76 -3.38
CA GLN A 537 -10.37 -48.52 -3.26
C GLN A 537 -10.14 -49.36 -4.53
N SER A 538 -8.88 -49.36 -4.99
CA SER A 538 -8.20 -50.40 -5.79
C SER A 538 -8.93 -50.98 -7.01
N GLN A 539 -8.48 -50.62 -8.22
CA GLN A 539 -8.08 -51.59 -9.26
C GLN A 539 -7.45 -50.93 -10.51
N ASP A 540 -6.33 -51.51 -10.93
CA ASP A 540 -5.73 -51.52 -12.28
C ASP A 540 -5.02 -50.29 -12.88
N LEU A 541 -3.88 -49.96 -12.26
CA LEU A 541 -2.80 -49.11 -12.79
C LEU A 541 -2.24 -49.53 -14.17
N TRP A 542 -2.54 -50.74 -14.66
CA TRP A 542 -2.05 -51.24 -15.95
C TRP A 542 -2.97 -50.94 -17.15
N THR A 543 -4.25 -50.64 -16.90
CA THR A 543 -5.24 -50.41 -17.96
C THR A 543 -5.31 -48.93 -18.37
N GLU A 544 -5.06 -48.02 -17.43
CA GLU A 544 -4.92 -46.58 -17.72
C GLU A 544 -3.63 -46.26 -18.49
N LEU A 545 -2.52 -46.93 -18.16
CA LEU A 545 -1.23 -46.75 -18.83
C LEU A 545 -1.29 -47.11 -20.33
N TRP A 546 -2.04 -48.16 -20.68
CA TRP A 546 -2.19 -48.62 -22.08
C TRP A 546 -3.21 -47.82 -22.90
N THR A 547 -4.17 -47.18 -22.23
CA THR A 547 -5.15 -46.29 -22.89
C THR A 547 -4.50 -44.93 -23.18
N TRP A 548 -3.65 -44.45 -22.28
CA TRP A 548 -2.81 -43.26 -22.47
C TRP A 548 -1.78 -43.43 -23.59
N LEU A 549 -1.07 -44.58 -23.64
CA LEU A 549 -0.07 -44.84 -24.69
C LEU A 549 -0.68 -44.89 -26.11
N LYS A 550 -1.92 -45.39 -26.25
CA LYS A 550 -2.64 -45.44 -27.54
C LYS A 550 -3.17 -44.07 -27.97
N ALA A 551 -3.62 -43.23 -27.03
CA ALA A 551 -4.00 -41.84 -27.31
C ALA A 551 -2.78 -40.96 -27.68
N TRP A 552 -1.64 -41.22 -27.03
CA TRP A 552 -0.37 -40.53 -27.29
C TRP A 552 0.26 -40.90 -28.65
N LEU A 553 0.20 -42.17 -29.06
CA LEU A 553 0.64 -42.57 -30.41
C LEU A 553 -0.32 -42.10 -31.52
N GLY A 554 -1.61 -41.91 -31.21
CA GLY A 554 -2.61 -41.38 -32.14
C GLY A 554 -2.50 -39.87 -32.40
N SER A 555 -1.88 -39.09 -31.49
CA SER A 555 -1.74 -37.64 -31.64
C SER A 555 -0.50 -37.19 -32.42
N TRP A 556 0.38 -38.13 -32.81
CA TRP A 556 1.59 -37.83 -33.61
C TRP A 556 1.36 -37.90 -35.14
N ILE A 557 0.12 -38.16 -35.60
CA ILE A 557 -0.25 -38.17 -37.03
C ILE A 557 -1.58 -37.45 -37.23
N SER A 558 -1.61 -36.12 -37.05
CA SER A 558 -2.35 -35.17 -37.89
C SER A 558 -2.19 -33.73 -37.36
N ASP A 559 -1.75 -32.86 -38.28
CA ASP A 559 -1.91 -31.40 -38.29
C ASP A 559 -0.90 -30.52 -37.53
N ALA A 560 0.26 -30.40 -38.18
CA ALA A 560 1.00 -29.13 -38.25
C ALA A 560 0.18 -28.08 -39.02
N HIS A 561 -0.73 -27.40 -38.32
CA HIS A 561 -1.26 -26.11 -38.76
C HIS A 561 -1.23 -25.15 -37.56
N ALA A 562 -0.54 -24.02 -37.72
CA ALA A 562 -0.62 -22.91 -36.79
C ALA A 562 -2.08 -22.42 -36.74
N GLN A 563 -2.87 -22.94 -35.79
CA GLN A 563 -4.19 -22.41 -35.51
C GLN A 563 -4.00 -20.99 -34.95
N GLN A 564 -4.53 -20.00 -35.66
CA GLN A 564 -4.69 -18.67 -35.10
C GLN A 564 -5.56 -18.81 -33.86
N VAL A 565 -4.99 -18.58 -32.68
CA VAL A 565 -5.76 -18.47 -31.45
C VAL A 565 -6.67 -17.26 -31.60
N VAL A 566 -7.97 -17.50 -31.80
CA VAL A 566 -8.96 -16.42 -31.86
C VAL A 566 -9.20 -15.95 -30.43
N LEU A 567 -8.97 -14.65 -30.18
CA LEU A 567 -9.17 -14.03 -28.87
C LEU A 567 -10.54 -13.35 -28.82
N ILE A 568 -11.33 -13.68 -27.81
CA ILE A 568 -12.53 -12.96 -27.42
C ILE A 568 -12.10 -11.73 -26.62
N ARG A 569 -12.48 -10.57 -27.13
CA ARG A 569 -12.32 -9.28 -26.44
C ARG A 569 -13.57 -8.98 -25.62
N THR A 570 -13.42 -8.88 -24.30
CA THR A 570 -14.48 -8.51 -23.35
C THR A 570 -14.27 -7.06 -22.91
N PRO A 571 -15.06 -6.10 -23.40
CA PRO A 571 -14.93 -4.70 -23.00
C PRO A 571 -15.26 -4.50 -21.53
N ILE A 572 -14.46 -3.69 -20.83
CA ILE A 572 -14.76 -3.23 -19.49
C ILE A 572 -15.34 -1.82 -19.60
N PRO A 573 -16.56 -1.57 -19.08
CA PRO A 573 -17.14 -0.23 -19.11
C PRO A 573 -16.23 0.78 -18.41
N ALA A 574 -16.07 1.95 -19.03
CA ALA A 574 -15.43 3.07 -18.35
C ALA A 574 -16.25 3.41 -17.09
N PRO A 575 -15.59 3.69 -15.95
CA PRO A 575 -16.30 4.17 -14.77
C PRO A 575 -17.00 5.50 -15.11
N ALA A 576 -18.09 5.80 -14.40
CA ALA A 576 -18.70 7.12 -14.49
C ALA A 576 -17.65 8.21 -14.20
N PRO A 577 -17.78 9.41 -14.78
CA PRO A 577 -16.88 10.53 -14.48
C PRO A 577 -16.73 10.71 -12.96
N GLY A 578 -15.49 10.87 -12.48
CA GLY A 578 -15.22 11.02 -11.05
C GLY A 578 -15.20 9.72 -10.22
N GLN A 579 -15.25 8.54 -10.85
CA GLN A 579 -15.00 7.25 -10.17
C GLN A 579 -13.72 6.59 -10.66
N SER A 580 -12.92 6.06 -9.73
CA SER A 580 -11.74 5.24 -10.06
C SER A 580 -12.17 3.82 -10.38
N GLN A 581 -11.57 3.18 -11.39
CA GLN A 581 -11.77 1.74 -11.63
C GLN A 581 -11.40 0.85 -10.44
N ALA A 582 -10.55 1.35 -9.53
CA ALA A 582 -10.15 0.66 -8.31
C ALA A 582 -11.33 0.31 -7.37
N SER A 583 -12.47 1.02 -7.44
CA SER A 583 -13.65 0.72 -6.61
C SER A 583 -14.58 -0.33 -7.21
N LEU A 584 -14.44 -0.66 -8.51
CA LEU A 584 -15.32 -1.58 -9.22
C LEU A 584 -14.80 -3.03 -9.22
N ASN A 585 -13.51 -3.24 -8.92
CA ASN A 585 -12.84 -4.53 -9.06
C ASN A 585 -12.58 -5.26 -7.72
N ASN A 586 -13.44 -5.09 -6.72
CA ASN A 586 -13.34 -5.82 -5.44
C ASN A 586 -13.66 -7.34 -5.55
N ARG A 587 -13.57 -7.92 -6.76
CA ARG A 587 -13.66 -9.35 -7.06
C ARG A 587 -12.28 -9.90 -7.38
N GLY A 588 -11.41 -10.00 -6.37
CA GLY A 588 -10.25 -10.91 -6.33
C GLY A 588 -9.49 -11.16 -7.64
N ASP A 589 -9.22 -10.13 -8.45
CA ASP A 589 -8.47 -10.30 -9.70
C ASP A 589 -6.97 -10.40 -9.38
N PRO A 590 -6.26 -11.45 -9.81
CA PRO A 590 -4.82 -11.57 -9.62
C PRO A 590 -4.01 -10.40 -10.21
N ALA A 591 -4.57 -9.64 -11.17
CA ALA A 591 -3.97 -8.39 -11.64
C ALA A 591 -3.89 -7.33 -10.52
N ASP A 592 -4.93 -7.21 -9.68
CA ASP A 592 -4.94 -6.26 -8.56
C ASP A 592 -3.98 -6.69 -7.44
N ALA A 593 -3.77 -7.99 -7.21
CA ALA A 593 -2.81 -8.47 -6.21
C ALA A 593 -1.35 -8.20 -6.62
N LEU A 594 -1.05 -8.27 -7.92
CA LEU A 594 0.28 -7.96 -8.48
C LEU A 594 0.51 -6.45 -8.69
N GLU A 595 -0.52 -5.69 -9.08
CA GLU A 595 -0.45 -4.22 -9.21
C GLU A 595 -0.43 -3.51 -7.84
N GLN A 596 -1.08 -4.07 -6.81
CA GLN A 596 -1.07 -3.50 -5.45
C GLN A 596 0.31 -3.57 -4.77
N ASP A 597 1.19 -4.49 -5.17
CA ASP A 597 2.59 -4.52 -4.71
C ASP A 597 3.50 -3.61 -5.56
N ALA A 598 3.10 -3.30 -6.80
CA ALA A 598 3.86 -2.42 -7.70
C ALA A 598 3.61 -0.92 -7.44
N GLY A 599 2.45 -0.50 -6.92
CA GLY A 599 1.98 0.89 -7.03
C GLY A 599 1.48 1.63 -5.79
N ARG A 600 1.57 1.10 -4.56
CA ARG A 600 0.92 1.76 -3.40
C ARG A 600 1.57 3.11 -3.00
N ARG A 601 0.89 4.21 -3.35
CA ARG A 601 0.92 5.48 -2.59
C ARG A 601 0.15 5.27 -1.28
N ARG A 602 0.84 5.02 -0.17
CA ARG A 602 0.20 4.91 1.16
C ARG A 602 -0.03 6.29 1.77
N ASP A 603 -1.26 6.53 2.22
CA ASP A 603 -1.60 7.57 3.19
C ASP A 603 -0.89 7.28 4.53
N PRO A 604 -0.07 8.20 5.05
CA PRO A 604 0.79 7.94 6.22
C PRO A 604 0.05 7.76 7.55
N ARG A 605 -1.24 8.11 7.69
CA ARG A 605 -1.91 8.11 9.01
C ARG A 605 -2.76 6.87 9.32
N ALA A 606 -3.21 6.15 8.29
CA ALA A 606 -3.71 4.78 8.45
C ALA A 606 -2.57 3.74 8.44
N ALA A 607 -1.35 4.18 8.14
CA ALA A 607 -0.22 3.31 7.87
C ALA A 607 0.36 2.64 9.10
N LEU A 608 0.25 3.16 10.33
CA LEU A 608 0.95 2.54 11.47
C LEU A 608 0.29 1.23 11.92
N LEU A 609 -1.04 1.21 12.06
CA LEU A 609 -1.80 0.01 12.41
C LEU A 609 -1.82 -0.99 11.24
N ALA A 610 -2.02 -0.47 10.02
CA ALA A 610 -1.98 -1.27 8.81
C ALA A 610 -0.56 -1.71 8.43
N SER A 611 0.52 -1.05 8.81
CA SER A 611 1.90 -1.51 8.52
C SER A 611 2.38 -2.49 9.57
N ILE A 612 2.04 -2.33 10.85
CA ILE A 612 2.39 -3.31 11.88
C ILE A 612 1.64 -4.61 11.64
N ILE A 613 0.34 -4.53 11.33
CA ILE A 613 -0.46 -5.68 10.94
C ILE A 613 -0.01 -6.18 9.55
N ALA A 614 0.06 -5.35 8.50
CA ALA A 614 0.39 -5.86 7.16
C ALA A 614 1.85 -6.32 6.99
N SER A 615 2.84 -5.87 7.75
CA SER A 615 4.22 -6.34 7.51
C SER A 615 4.43 -7.78 7.98
N ALA A 616 3.80 -8.18 9.09
CA ALA A 616 3.83 -9.55 9.60
C ALA A 616 2.68 -10.40 9.06
N HIS A 617 1.47 -9.82 8.94
CA HIS A 617 0.27 -10.49 8.43
C HIS A 617 0.28 -10.61 6.90
N ASN A 618 0.82 -9.66 6.12
CA ASN A 618 1.01 -9.91 4.67
C ASN A 618 2.11 -10.94 4.44
N LEU A 619 3.16 -11.00 5.25
CA LEU A 619 4.14 -12.09 5.10
C LEU A 619 3.46 -13.44 5.34
N LEU A 620 2.64 -13.54 6.40
CA LEU A 620 1.83 -14.73 6.71
C LEU A 620 0.71 -15.00 5.69
N GLU A 621 0.05 -14.00 5.11
CA GLU A 621 -0.97 -14.15 4.08
C GLU A 621 -0.37 -14.47 2.71
N ILE A 622 0.74 -13.85 2.33
CA ILE A 622 1.53 -14.23 1.15
C ILE A 622 2.02 -15.66 1.32
N ILE A 623 2.47 -16.06 2.52
CA ILE A 623 2.85 -17.45 2.82
C ILE A 623 1.62 -18.38 2.80
N ARG A 624 0.48 -18.01 3.38
CA ARG A 624 -0.76 -18.80 3.29
C ARG A 624 -1.17 -18.98 1.83
N ASN A 625 -1.15 -17.92 1.03
CA ASN A 625 -1.49 -17.96 -0.39
C ASN A 625 -0.44 -18.71 -1.25
N VAL A 626 0.81 -18.80 -0.80
CA VAL A 626 1.89 -19.54 -1.46
C VAL A 626 2.01 -21.00 -0.95
N VAL A 627 1.45 -21.34 0.22
CA VAL A 627 1.71 -22.60 0.95
C VAL A 627 0.43 -23.35 1.38
N SER A 628 -0.78 -22.81 1.25
CA SER A 628 -2.01 -23.52 1.64
C SER A 628 -2.56 -24.39 0.51
N THR A 629 -2.12 -25.65 0.46
CA THR A 629 -2.98 -26.74 -0.04
C THR A 629 -3.69 -27.50 1.08
N ASP A 630 -3.36 -27.31 2.37
CA ASP A 630 -3.81 -28.27 3.41
C ASP A 630 -4.28 -27.66 4.75
N ALA A 631 -5.05 -26.57 4.75
CA ALA A 631 -5.70 -26.07 5.97
C ALA A 631 -7.22 -25.88 5.79
N GLU A 632 -7.91 -26.90 5.26
CA GLU A 632 -9.35 -26.79 4.94
C GLU A 632 -10.32 -27.46 5.93
N THR A 633 -9.89 -27.91 7.11
CA THR A 633 -10.78 -28.72 7.97
C THR A 633 -11.32 -28.05 9.25
N ALA A 634 -11.07 -26.76 9.51
CA ALA A 634 -11.61 -26.08 10.70
C ALA A 634 -12.55 -24.88 10.44
N THR A 635 -12.63 -24.34 9.21
CA THR A 635 -13.51 -23.21 8.85
C THR A 635 -14.69 -23.59 7.94
N CYS A 636 -14.64 -24.75 7.27
CA CYS A 636 -15.53 -25.12 6.15
C CYS A 636 -17.02 -25.37 6.53
N GLY A 637 -17.38 -25.40 7.81
CA GLY A 637 -18.78 -25.59 8.25
C GLY A 637 -19.63 -24.32 8.18
N ARG A 638 -19.05 -23.15 8.51
CA ARG A 638 -19.79 -21.87 8.55
C ARG A 638 -19.97 -21.25 7.16
N ASP A 639 -18.98 -21.41 6.29
CA ASP A 639 -19.00 -20.82 4.97
C ASP A 639 -20.07 -21.49 4.08
N LYS A 640 -20.21 -22.83 4.15
CA LYS A 640 -21.27 -23.56 3.44
C LYS A 640 -22.69 -23.20 3.90
N GLU A 641 -22.90 -22.99 5.20
CA GLU A 641 -24.21 -22.55 5.71
C GLU A 641 -24.55 -21.12 5.29
N CYS A 642 -23.56 -20.23 5.24
CA CYS A 642 -23.75 -18.86 4.79
C CYS A 642 -23.91 -18.77 3.26
N GLU A 643 -23.20 -19.59 2.49
CA GLU A 643 -23.34 -19.69 1.03
C GLU A 643 -24.71 -20.21 0.64
N GLN A 644 -25.18 -21.29 1.27
CA GLN A 644 -26.54 -21.80 1.06
C GLN A 644 -27.59 -20.73 1.33
N ARG A 645 -27.40 -19.92 2.39
CA ARG A 645 -28.32 -18.85 2.73
C ARG A 645 -28.27 -17.66 1.77
N LEU A 646 -27.11 -17.36 1.19
CA LEU A 646 -26.99 -16.37 0.13
C LEU A 646 -27.72 -16.83 -1.12
N ASP A 647 -27.63 -18.12 -1.47
CA ASP A 647 -28.36 -18.69 -2.60
C ASP A 647 -29.87 -18.67 -2.37
N ASP A 648 -30.34 -19.00 -1.16
CA ASP A 648 -31.75 -18.89 -0.76
C ASP A 648 -32.25 -17.43 -0.83
N ASP A 649 -31.48 -16.47 -0.32
CA ASP A 649 -31.83 -15.03 -0.38
C ASP A 649 -31.85 -14.51 -1.83
N ARG A 650 -30.92 -14.95 -2.68
CA ARG A 650 -30.89 -14.59 -4.11
C ARG A 650 -32.06 -15.18 -4.87
N PHE A 651 -32.44 -16.42 -4.55
CA PHE A 651 -33.62 -17.07 -5.10
C PHE A 651 -34.89 -16.27 -4.76
N GLU A 652 -35.04 -15.83 -3.50
CA GLU A 652 -36.13 -14.97 -3.05
C GLU A 652 -36.12 -13.59 -3.74
N CYS A 653 -34.95 -12.99 -3.98
CA CYS A 653 -34.86 -11.73 -4.73
C CYS A 653 -35.35 -11.87 -6.17
N GLU A 654 -35.03 -12.99 -6.83
CA GLU A 654 -35.44 -13.26 -8.22
C GLU A 654 -36.93 -13.62 -8.34
N HIS A 655 -37.48 -14.35 -7.36
CA HIS A 655 -38.84 -14.89 -7.44
C HIS A 655 -39.88 -14.07 -6.65
N THR A 656 -39.46 -13.18 -5.75
CA THR A 656 -40.36 -12.36 -4.93
C THR A 656 -40.15 -10.86 -5.13
N ALA A 657 -38.92 -10.34 -5.07
CA ALA A 657 -38.66 -8.91 -5.22
C ALA A 657 -38.78 -8.43 -6.67
N ARG A 658 -38.24 -9.21 -7.63
CA ARG A 658 -38.31 -8.86 -9.06
C ARG A 658 -39.75 -8.77 -9.59
N PRO A 659 -40.68 -9.69 -9.30
CA PRO A 659 -42.06 -9.56 -9.78
C PRO A 659 -42.83 -8.41 -9.13
N LYS A 660 -42.49 -8.02 -7.89
CA LYS A 660 -43.17 -6.94 -7.16
C LYS A 660 -42.65 -5.54 -7.50
N PHE A 661 -41.34 -5.40 -7.74
CA PHE A 661 -40.67 -4.11 -7.80
C PHE A 661 -39.72 -3.95 -9.02
N GLY A 662 -39.76 -4.90 -9.95
CA GLY A 662 -38.95 -4.89 -11.16
C GLY A 662 -37.45 -5.09 -10.90
N VAL A 663 -36.65 -4.84 -11.93
CA VAL A 663 -35.18 -5.05 -11.92
C VAL A 663 -34.46 -4.18 -10.88
N VAL A 664 -35.01 -3.02 -10.53
CA VAL A 664 -34.44 -2.13 -9.52
C VAL A 664 -34.65 -2.70 -8.11
N GLY A 665 -35.85 -3.24 -7.82
CA GLY A 665 -36.11 -3.90 -6.54
C GLY A 665 -35.35 -5.22 -6.36
N GLU A 666 -35.14 -5.97 -7.45
CA GLU A 666 -34.27 -7.15 -7.44
C GLU A 666 -32.81 -6.78 -7.12
N ALA A 667 -32.29 -5.70 -7.72
CA ALA A 667 -30.91 -5.24 -7.48
C ALA A 667 -30.70 -4.80 -6.02
N ILE A 668 -31.66 -4.06 -5.45
CA ILE A 668 -31.62 -3.64 -4.03
C ILE A 668 -31.74 -4.85 -3.11
N CYS A 669 -32.63 -5.79 -3.42
CA CYS A 669 -32.75 -7.04 -2.67
C CYS A 669 -31.43 -7.84 -2.70
N LYS A 670 -30.80 -8.02 -3.87
CA LYS A 670 -29.52 -8.73 -4.01
C LYS A 670 -28.37 -8.02 -3.29
N ALA A 671 -28.40 -6.69 -3.21
CA ALA A 671 -27.46 -5.94 -2.38
C ALA A 671 -27.65 -6.24 -0.88
N SER A 672 -28.91 -6.27 -0.41
CA SER A 672 -29.21 -6.65 0.98
C SER A 672 -28.88 -8.12 1.29
N ALA A 673 -29.08 -9.06 0.35
CA ALA A 673 -28.65 -10.45 0.46
C ALA A 673 -27.12 -10.57 0.61
N THR A 674 -26.37 -9.77 -0.15
CA THR A 674 -24.90 -9.72 -0.07
C THR A 674 -24.43 -9.16 1.27
N GLN A 675 -25.14 -8.16 1.81
CA GLN A 675 -24.88 -7.62 3.15
C GLN A 675 -25.18 -8.64 4.26
N ARG A 676 -26.30 -9.36 4.16
CA ARG A 676 -26.67 -10.46 5.06
C ARG A 676 -25.68 -11.62 5.01
N TYR A 677 -25.13 -11.93 3.85
CA TYR A 677 -24.04 -12.90 3.71
C TYR A 677 -22.77 -12.43 4.42
N GLY A 678 -22.38 -11.16 4.26
CA GLY A 678 -21.26 -10.57 5.01
C GLY A 678 -21.48 -10.59 6.53
N GLU A 679 -22.70 -10.38 7.00
CA GLU A 679 -23.05 -10.54 8.42
C GLU A 679 -22.99 -12.00 8.87
N CYS A 680 -23.44 -12.93 8.02
CA CYS A 680 -23.39 -14.37 8.30
C CYS A 680 -21.95 -14.87 8.45
N LEU A 681 -21.05 -14.48 7.53
CA LEU A 681 -19.63 -14.83 7.62
C LEU A 681 -18.97 -14.25 8.88
N ARG A 682 -19.38 -13.05 9.30
CA ARG A 682 -18.80 -12.37 10.48
C ARG A 682 -19.36 -12.86 11.82
N PHE A 683 -20.64 -13.19 11.89
CA PHE A 683 -21.37 -13.41 13.15
C PHE A 683 -22.09 -14.76 13.23
N GLY A 684 -22.01 -15.59 12.19
CA GLY A 684 -22.73 -16.85 12.05
C GLY A 684 -24.20 -16.68 11.61
N PRO A 685 -24.90 -17.77 11.26
CA PRO A 685 -26.28 -17.71 10.73
C PRO A 685 -27.28 -17.04 11.68
N GLN A 686 -27.09 -17.19 12.99
CA GLN A 686 -27.94 -16.60 14.02
C GLN A 686 -27.63 -15.10 14.27
N GLY A 687 -26.54 -14.57 13.69
CA GLY A 687 -26.08 -13.19 13.86
C GLY A 687 -26.53 -12.20 12.78
N VAL A 688 -27.23 -12.67 11.73
CA VAL A 688 -27.74 -11.81 10.65
C VAL A 688 -28.93 -10.99 11.14
N ARG A 689 -28.78 -9.66 11.13
CA ARG A 689 -29.79 -8.71 11.61
C ARG A 689 -30.33 -7.81 10.50
N THR A 690 -29.60 -7.67 9.40
CA THR A 690 -30.09 -6.94 8.23
C THR A 690 -31.31 -7.67 7.64
N PRO A 691 -32.46 -6.99 7.46
CA PRO A 691 -33.63 -7.57 6.81
C PRO A 691 -33.43 -7.64 5.29
N LEU A 692 -34.10 -8.60 4.63
CA LEU A 692 -34.04 -8.72 3.17
C LEU A 692 -34.98 -7.70 2.52
N HIS A 693 -34.42 -6.56 2.12
CA HIS A 693 -35.19 -5.45 1.56
C HIS A 693 -35.78 -5.81 0.20
N GLY A 694 -37.06 -5.47 -0.01
CA GLY A 694 -37.83 -5.89 -1.19
C GLY A 694 -38.52 -7.25 -1.06
N VAL A 695 -38.28 -8.00 0.03
CA VAL A 695 -38.97 -9.28 0.34
C VAL A 695 -39.65 -9.22 1.71
N GLN A 696 -38.90 -8.91 2.77
CA GLN A 696 -39.39 -8.87 4.16
C GLN A 696 -39.79 -7.46 4.60
N THR A 697 -39.14 -6.45 4.03
CA THR A 697 -39.40 -5.03 4.27
C THR A 697 -39.61 -4.32 2.92
N PRO A 698 -40.50 -3.33 2.82
CA PRO A 698 -40.61 -2.50 1.62
C PRO A 698 -39.29 -1.82 1.29
N LEU A 699 -39.09 -1.51 0.00
CA LEU A 699 -37.93 -0.77 -0.51
C LEU A 699 -37.82 0.63 0.08
#